data_AF-A0A7M5X7R2-F1
#
_entry.id   AF-A0A7M5X7R2-F1
#
_cell.length_a   1.000
_cell.length_b   1.000
_cell.length_c   1.000
_cell.angle_alpha   90.00
_cell.angle_beta   90.00
_cell.angle_gamma   90.00
#
_symmetry.space_group_name_H-M   'P 1'
#
loop_
_entity.id
_entity.type
_entity.pdbx_description
1 polymer ?
#
loop_
_entity_poly.entity_id
_entity_poly.type
_entity_poly.pdbx_seq_one_letter_code
_entity_poly.pdbx_strand_id
1 'polypeptide(L)'
;MFSTPLLLILFTHLCGKVISTANDDKESVHVRIKRQQAPQNYQLPPHLRQPQPNNRQHFRLPPYLRQPQTNPYLRQPRPDPRYAPNRLRPNPRFPNQPSPNTRFPQNQPRPDPRYQPRPNPRYPNQPRPTSNRGQPPRRPGPFRPPPLRDLHGYQQSPTRPGEISINFINKSGRRINMFQSLPYGHETRFTFTLRPNEPRRVSVQPDNSFWQAYDMTTSFPLYINGQPSLETYLLRQGTSVDARITSPNLRAEPVKRDRSVPRFIETQVVVDKSMLDHHGEQKVMNYTIMLMNSVTRTFLHRSFGAPIYVSVVNIHLMKNKPSYYRIVTNRPEISVPGACRYSREVAQRNNSVDFHLILTREDIGPAGFAAMYTMCSRRSCALVKENGPDTSFVVTHELAHALGIDHDEDDGCGRENLSGGNIMVKKLYATSSNFRWSKCSAKMIWQNLKYFTCLKNKPKMLPAFKKSMDWLPGELMEIKDQCRSYHGSSALPCTPRNPLTACRYLWCRPNQSAPCQPVWWHAPLEGSTCAKAKWCKRGRCVTKIKIKPVNGGWSKYSEFTPPCNRKSTRWIVQHRNRSCTNPKPRLSGKKCQGSPNQYRILIPGRNGICKPFNMRQLLLSGEIDWENIRQNGCSYKNDNVTKWRVYRESEQRRQVKSLNLTCDFESPGCGWKNSKKGVKGWNIGKGATPSHRTGPSVDNTIKTKTGKYLYFEASWVSGTTPLRRGSRVILESPIIFSSQVCMKFAYHMYGKGVGSLEIHIRRGKHSRKMWSKKGDQGDKWYQAEVELAINIEYKITIEAVRGNSYYGDIAIDDIQFSYGLCNAKSSQDDKQICTNVCITQDNSKMVRRRLPDGYPCKLPKSKNNVCFRQVCQPVNCHGVINGRKC
;
A
#
# COMPACT_ATOMS: atom_id res chain seq x y z
N MET A 1 -20.81 23.67 59.17
CA MET A 1 -20.47 24.85 60.00
C MET A 1 -20.07 26.00 59.08
N PHE A 2 -20.28 27.22 59.57
CA PHE A 2 -19.71 28.49 59.09
C PHE A 2 -18.16 28.42 59.07
N SER A 3 -17.41 29.25 58.31
CA SER A 3 -17.77 30.21 57.25
C SER A 3 -16.50 30.67 56.49
N THR A 4 -16.70 31.47 55.44
CA THR A 4 -15.74 32.49 54.93
C THR A 4 -15.72 33.71 55.91
N PRO A 5 -15.17 34.93 55.64
CA PRO A 5 -14.67 35.48 54.37
C PRO A 5 -13.53 36.55 54.45
N LEU A 6 -13.34 37.30 53.34
CA LEU A 6 -12.96 38.75 53.28
C LEU A 6 -11.51 39.14 53.65
N LEU A 7 -10.96 40.33 53.31
CA LEU A 7 -11.28 41.44 52.36
C LEU A 7 -9.93 42.11 51.96
N LEU A 8 -9.73 42.72 50.77
CA LEU A 8 -9.61 44.18 50.50
C LEU A 8 -8.73 44.38 49.23
N ILE A 9 -8.71 45.48 48.47
CA ILE A 9 -9.79 46.37 47.97
C ILE A 9 -9.21 47.34 46.88
N LEU A 10 -9.86 47.43 45.70
CA LEU A 10 -10.05 48.62 44.82
C LEU A 10 -8.80 49.42 44.28
N PHE A 11 -8.88 50.47 43.43
CA PHE A 11 -10.01 51.25 42.86
C PHE A 11 -9.68 51.92 41.48
N THR A 12 -10.73 52.31 40.73
CA THR A 12 -10.82 53.27 39.58
C THR A 12 -10.30 52.78 38.21
N HIS A 13 -10.94 53.07 37.05
CA HIS A 13 -12.23 53.74 36.72
C HIS A 13 -12.69 53.30 35.28
N LEU A 14 -13.76 53.77 34.61
CA LEU A 14 -14.72 54.89 34.82
C LEU A 14 -16.19 54.49 34.48
N CYS A 15 -16.80 55.03 33.40
CA CYS A 15 -18.21 54.89 32.99
C CYS A 15 -18.32 54.73 31.44
N GLY A 16 -19.41 54.23 30.82
CA GLY A 16 -20.74 53.72 31.23
C GLY A 16 -21.45 53.14 29.98
N LYS A 17 -22.77 52.83 29.89
CA LYS A 17 -23.96 52.87 30.77
C LYS A 17 -25.04 51.90 30.21
N VAL A 18 -25.89 51.33 31.09
CA VAL A 18 -27.39 51.21 31.05
C VAL A 18 -28.07 50.97 29.65
N ILE A 19 -28.89 49.93 29.37
CA ILE A 19 -30.09 49.34 30.06
C ILE A 19 -30.10 47.78 30.08
N SER A 20 -31.01 47.18 30.87
CA SER A 20 -31.42 45.76 31.01
C SER A 20 -32.13 45.16 29.76
N THR A 21 -32.73 43.95 29.70
CA THR A 21 -33.21 42.96 30.70
C THR A 21 -33.17 41.51 30.13
N ALA A 22 -33.77 40.52 30.81
CA ALA A 22 -33.73 39.09 30.49
C ALA A 22 -34.89 38.58 29.59
N ASN A 23 -34.90 37.24 29.40
CA ASN A 23 -35.87 36.34 28.72
C ASN A 23 -35.43 35.81 27.34
N ASP A 24 -35.96 34.70 26.83
CA ASP A 24 -36.21 33.33 27.38
C ASP A 24 -36.61 32.43 26.18
N ASP A 25 -36.94 31.16 26.42
CA ASP A 25 -37.58 30.20 25.48
C ASP A 25 -36.74 29.78 24.24
N LYS A 26 -36.78 28.56 23.67
CA LYS A 26 -37.59 27.31 23.71
C LYS A 26 -38.32 27.07 22.38
N GLU A 27 -38.35 25.78 22.00
CA GLU A 27 -39.40 25.15 21.18
C GLU A 27 -39.62 25.63 19.72
N SER A 28 -40.39 24.92 18.87
CA SER A 28 -40.50 23.45 18.74
C SER A 28 -40.93 23.00 17.32
N VAL A 29 -41.00 21.68 17.16
CA VAL A 29 -41.45 20.86 16.02
C VAL A 29 -42.74 21.35 15.33
N HIS A 30 -42.81 21.25 13.99
CA HIS A 30 -43.89 20.62 13.17
C HIS A 30 -43.38 20.53 11.70
N VAL A 31 -43.45 19.44 10.91
CA VAL A 31 -44.47 18.42 10.60
C VAL A 31 -45.45 18.82 9.48
N ARG A 32 -44.99 18.66 8.22
CA ARG A 32 -45.57 17.77 7.19
C ARG A 32 -47.09 17.85 6.91
N ILE A 33 -47.51 18.26 5.69
CA ILE A 33 -48.42 17.51 4.78
C ILE A 33 -48.71 18.21 3.42
N LYS A 34 -49.12 17.37 2.44
CA LYS A 34 -49.71 17.57 1.09
C LYS A 34 -50.60 18.84 0.92
N ARG A 35 -50.75 19.41 -0.29
CA ARG A 35 -51.67 18.95 -1.38
C ARG A 35 -51.37 19.71 -2.70
N GLN A 36 -51.24 19.07 -3.87
CA GLN A 36 -52.25 18.55 -4.85
C GLN A 36 -52.63 19.54 -5.98
N GLN A 37 -52.87 18.95 -7.17
CA GLN A 37 -53.64 19.44 -8.32
C GLN A 37 -53.10 20.57 -9.23
N ALA A 38 -53.14 20.25 -10.53
CA ALA A 38 -53.31 21.16 -11.65
C ALA A 38 -54.68 20.89 -12.31
N PRO A 39 -55.19 21.80 -13.14
CA PRO A 39 -56.03 21.47 -14.32
C PRO A 39 -55.38 22.04 -15.63
N GLN A 40 -55.36 21.31 -16.76
CA GLN A 40 -56.35 21.30 -17.88
C GLN A 40 -56.45 22.62 -18.68
N ASN A 41 -56.71 22.69 -19.99
CA ASN A 41 -56.93 21.73 -21.11
C ASN A 41 -56.66 22.50 -22.45
N TYR A 42 -56.75 22.03 -23.71
CA TYR A 42 -57.16 20.79 -24.43
C TYR A 42 -56.04 20.44 -25.48
N GLN A 43 -56.14 19.80 -26.67
CA GLN A 43 -57.23 19.21 -27.51
C GLN A 43 -56.72 17.98 -28.35
N LEU A 44 -57.22 17.79 -29.59
CA LEU A 44 -57.26 16.53 -30.38
C LEU A 44 -57.40 16.81 -31.90
N PRO A 45 -57.41 15.81 -32.85
CA PRO A 45 -56.93 14.41 -32.82
C PRO A 45 -55.81 14.15 -33.90
N PRO A 46 -55.95 13.42 -35.06
CA PRO A 46 -56.33 12.00 -35.30
C PRO A 46 -55.33 11.13 -36.15
N HIS A 47 -55.24 9.83 -35.82
CA HIS A 47 -54.97 8.65 -36.69
C HIS A 47 -53.61 8.53 -37.48
N LEU A 48 -53.11 7.34 -37.88
CA LEU A 48 -53.67 5.97 -37.98
C LEU A 48 -52.82 4.85 -37.29
N ARG A 49 -53.55 3.92 -36.65
CA ARG A 49 -53.40 2.44 -36.49
C ARG A 49 -52.05 1.73 -36.22
N GLN A 50 -52.11 0.83 -35.21
CA GLN A 50 -51.30 -0.38 -35.02
C GLN A 50 -51.94 -1.60 -35.77
N PRO A 51 -51.47 -2.85 -35.54
CA PRO A 51 -52.07 -3.63 -34.44
C PRO A 51 -51.09 -4.49 -33.60
N GLN A 52 -51.57 -4.91 -32.41
CA GLN A 52 -51.05 -6.04 -31.61
C GLN A 52 -51.92 -7.29 -31.92
N PRO A 53 -52.50 -8.13 -31.00
CA PRO A 53 -52.43 -8.33 -29.52
C PRO A 53 -52.02 -9.80 -29.16
N ASN A 54 -52.10 -10.38 -27.95
CA ASN A 54 -53.01 -10.39 -26.78
C ASN A 54 -52.26 -11.05 -25.58
N ASN A 55 -52.69 -11.08 -24.30
CA ASN A 55 -53.45 -10.22 -23.36
C ASN A 55 -53.11 -10.73 -21.91
N ARG A 56 -52.95 -9.92 -20.84
CA ARG A 56 -53.96 -9.43 -19.85
C ARG A 56 -54.73 -10.55 -19.09
N GLN A 57 -55.11 -10.48 -17.79
CA GLN A 57 -55.19 -9.34 -16.82
C GLN A 57 -55.38 -9.77 -15.31
N HIS A 58 -55.28 -8.80 -14.38
CA HIS A 58 -55.98 -8.60 -13.07
C HIS A 58 -55.85 -9.48 -11.77
N PHE A 59 -55.30 -8.84 -10.72
CA PHE A 59 -55.93 -8.40 -9.42
C PHE A 59 -56.74 -9.32 -8.44
N ARG A 60 -56.20 -9.43 -7.19
CA ARG A 60 -56.80 -9.23 -5.83
C ARG A 60 -57.88 -10.16 -5.16
N LEU A 61 -57.53 -10.57 -3.92
CA LEU A 61 -58.33 -10.72 -2.66
C LEU A 61 -59.02 -12.10 -2.31
N PRO A 62 -59.37 -12.38 -1.02
CA PRO A 62 -59.51 -13.72 -0.39
C PRO A 62 -60.97 -14.04 0.10
N PRO A 63 -61.32 -14.94 1.07
CA PRO A 63 -60.55 -15.87 1.95
C PRO A 63 -61.18 -17.30 2.21
N TYR A 64 -60.72 -17.98 3.29
CA TYR A 64 -61.31 -19.10 4.10
C TYR A 64 -60.83 -20.57 3.97
N LEU A 65 -60.62 -21.17 5.16
CA LEU A 65 -60.74 -22.59 5.63
C LEU A 65 -60.40 -23.75 4.67
N ARG A 66 -59.53 -24.71 5.05
CA ARG A 66 -59.81 -25.77 6.05
C ARG A 66 -58.55 -26.52 6.55
N GLN A 67 -58.67 -27.13 7.74
CA GLN A 67 -57.93 -28.33 8.21
C GLN A 67 -58.80 -29.59 7.93
N PRO A 68 -58.32 -30.86 7.98
CA PRO A 68 -57.50 -31.41 9.07
C PRO A 68 -56.48 -32.54 8.73
N GLN A 69 -56.00 -33.15 9.83
CA GLN A 69 -55.11 -34.29 10.04
C GLN A 69 -55.42 -35.58 9.24
N THR A 70 -54.43 -36.47 9.10
CA THR A 70 -54.46 -37.85 9.67
C THR A 70 -53.14 -38.63 9.44
N ASN A 71 -52.96 -39.75 10.16
CA ASN A 71 -51.82 -40.68 10.11
C ASN A 71 -52.27 -42.07 10.59
N PRO A 72 -51.92 -43.18 9.90
CA PRO A 72 -51.88 -44.50 10.54
C PRO A 72 -50.68 -45.41 10.17
N TYR A 73 -49.92 -45.78 11.21
CA TYR A 73 -49.48 -47.14 11.60
C TYR A 73 -48.85 -48.19 10.65
N LEU A 74 -47.77 -48.80 11.20
CA LEU A 74 -47.38 -50.24 11.21
C LEU A 74 -46.93 -50.98 9.94
N ARG A 75 -45.71 -51.56 10.01
CA ARG A 75 -45.48 -53.02 10.20
C ARG A 75 -44.03 -53.35 10.61
N GLN A 76 -43.83 -54.48 11.30
CA GLN A 76 -42.53 -55.17 11.44
C GLN A 76 -42.46 -56.35 10.44
N PRO A 77 -41.34 -57.08 10.35
CA PRO A 77 -41.25 -58.33 11.14
C PRO A 77 -39.85 -58.66 11.72
N ARG A 78 -39.80 -59.66 12.62
CA ARG A 78 -38.59 -60.45 12.95
C ARG A 78 -38.56 -61.76 12.12
N PRO A 79 -37.47 -62.55 12.17
CA PRO A 79 -37.48 -63.69 13.11
C PRO A 79 -36.17 -63.82 13.94
N ASP A 80 -35.98 -64.96 14.60
CA ASP A 80 -35.19 -65.10 15.85
C ASP A 80 -34.08 -66.21 15.78
N PRO A 81 -33.76 -67.06 16.79
CA PRO A 81 -32.49 -66.98 17.54
C PRO A 81 -31.55 -68.21 17.39
N ARG A 82 -30.32 -68.12 17.97
CA ARG A 82 -29.85 -69.05 19.05
C ARG A 82 -28.40 -68.86 19.60
N TYR A 83 -28.21 -69.48 20.77
CA TYR A 83 -26.98 -69.90 21.48
C TYR A 83 -26.05 -68.89 22.19
N ALA A 84 -26.09 -68.99 23.53
CA ALA A 84 -25.00 -68.80 24.51
C ALA A 84 -24.54 -70.24 24.97
N PRO A 85 -23.75 -70.50 26.05
CA PRO A 85 -23.29 -69.62 27.13
C PRO A 85 -21.84 -69.86 27.64
N ASN A 86 -21.58 -69.40 28.88
CA ASN A 86 -20.50 -69.79 29.81
C ASN A 86 -19.10 -69.17 29.70
N ARG A 87 -18.31 -69.08 30.80
CA ARG A 87 -18.57 -68.61 32.19
C ARG A 87 -17.23 -68.61 32.98
N LEU A 88 -17.18 -67.80 34.06
CA LEU A 88 -16.28 -67.88 35.24
C LEU A 88 -14.87 -67.21 35.22
N ARG A 89 -14.31 -67.12 36.44
CA ARG A 89 -13.13 -66.36 36.95
C ARG A 89 -12.20 -67.37 37.72
N PRO A 90 -11.18 -67.00 38.55
CA PRO A 90 -10.47 -65.73 38.78
C PRO A 90 -8.90 -65.84 38.87
N ASN A 91 -8.26 -64.74 39.29
CA ASN A 91 -6.95 -64.51 39.97
C ASN A 91 -6.51 -65.58 41.02
N PRO A 92 -5.33 -65.47 41.71
CA PRO A 92 -4.10 -64.63 41.52
C PRO A 92 -2.73 -65.32 41.79
N ARG A 93 -1.57 -64.63 41.63
CA ARG A 93 -0.51 -64.34 42.67
C ARG A 93 0.81 -63.71 42.13
N PHE A 94 1.65 -63.26 43.07
CA PHE A 94 2.92 -62.48 42.98
C PHE A 94 4.09 -63.29 43.63
N PRO A 95 5.33 -62.78 43.86
CA PRO A 95 6.18 -61.75 43.19
C PRO A 95 7.64 -62.24 42.91
N ASN A 96 8.56 -61.37 42.42
CA ASN A 96 9.81 -60.99 43.14
C ASN A 96 10.70 -59.96 42.39
N GLN A 97 11.65 -59.38 43.14
CA GLN A 97 12.74 -58.43 42.78
C GLN A 97 14.10 -59.01 43.32
N PRO A 98 15.32 -58.41 43.19
CA PRO A 98 15.70 -57.02 42.84
C PRO A 98 16.93 -56.85 41.88
N SER A 99 17.59 -55.68 41.94
CA SER A 99 18.66 -55.09 41.09
C SER A 99 20.10 -55.46 41.59
N PRO A 100 21.28 -54.79 41.28
CA PRO A 100 21.57 -53.49 40.61
C PRO A 100 22.88 -53.39 39.72
N ASN A 101 23.32 -52.13 39.42
CA ASN A 101 24.66 -51.67 38.96
C ASN A 101 25.04 -51.86 37.45
N THR A 102 25.95 -51.09 36.81
CA THR A 102 26.87 -49.99 37.23
C THR A 102 26.99 -48.82 36.19
N ARG A 103 28.11 -48.05 36.14
CA ARG A 103 28.25 -46.69 35.54
C ARG A 103 29.04 -46.59 34.20
N PHE A 104 28.78 -45.49 33.47
CA PHE A 104 29.66 -44.59 32.66
C PHE A 104 31.19 -44.89 32.53
N PRO A 105 31.87 -44.54 31.39
CA PRO A 105 32.20 -43.12 31.06
C PRO A 105 32.14 -42.70 29.55
N GLN A 106 33.09 -41.86 29.09
CA GLN A 106 32.89 -40.81 28.04
C GLN A 106 33.91 -40.84 26.88
N ASN A 107 33.62 -40.02 25.83
CA ASN A 107 34.54 -39.20 25.00
C ASN A 107 34.63 -39.42 23.46
N GLN A 108 35.08 -38.35 22.78
CA GLN A 108 35.39 -38.14 21.35
C GLN A 108 36.85 -37.58 21.27
N PRO A 109 37.46 -37.05 20.16
CA PRO A 109 36.93 -36.74 18.80
C PRO A 109 37.89 -36.80 17.55
N ARG A 110 37.40 -36.35 16.36
CA ARG A 110 38.12 -35.78 15.16
C ARG A 110 38.86 -36.77 14.18
N PRO A 111 39.32 -36.35 12.95
CA PRO A 111 38.64 -35.49 11.92
C PRO A 111 38.94 -35.79 10.39
N ASP A 112 38.00 -35.44 9.48
CA ASP A 112 38.15 -35.15 7.99
C ASP A 112 38.88 -36.23 7.10
N PRO A 113 39.06 -36.10 5.75
CA PRO A 113 38.43 -35.23 4.74
C PRO A 113 37.86 -35.90 3.45
N ARG A 114 36.91 -35.19 2.81
CA ARG A 114 36.61 -35.00 1.35
C ARG A 114 37.20 -35.94 0.25
N TYR A 115 36.36 -36.31 -0.73
CA TYR A 115 36.71 -36.29 -2.18
C TYR A 115 35.48 -36.06 -3.11
N GLN A 116 35.68 -35.76 -4.40
CA GLN A 116 34.63 -35.51 -5.43
C GLN A 116 35.04 -36.00 -6.86
N PRO A 117 34.13 -36.05 -7.88
CA PRO A 117 34.07 -37.20 -8.81
C PRO A 117 34.17 -36.90 -10.33
N ARG A 118 34.20 -37.98 -11.15
CA ARG A 118 33.81 -38.13 -12.59
C ARG A 118 34.15 -39.57 -13.09
N PRO A 119 33.72 -40.04 -14.29
CA PRO A 119 32.52 -39.78 -15.08
C PRO A 119 31.77 -41.11 -15.46
N ASN A 120 31.03 -41.17 -16.60
CA ASN A 120 30.08 -42.23 -17.00
C ASN A 120 30.18 -42.58 -18.51
N PRO A 121 29.87 -43.83 -18.97
CA PRO A 121 29.23 -44.00 -20.29
C PRO A 121 28.17 -45.14 -20.46
N ARG A 122 26.95 -44.75 -20.89
CA ARG A 122 26.06 -45.28 -21.97
C ARG A 122 25.85 -46.81 -22.29
N TYR A 123 24.60 -47.29 -22.10
CA TYR A 123 23.70 -48.09 -23.01
C TYR A 123 24.10 -49.51 -23.55
N PRO A 124 23.19 -50.37 -24.13
CA PRO A 124 21.70 -50.34 -24.31
C PRO A 124 20.87 -51.67 -24.02
N ASN A 125 19.53 -51.56 -24.07
CA ASN A 125 18.44 -52.51 -24.51
C ASN A 125 18.18 -53.97 -23.97
N GLN A 126 16.99 -54.14 -23.34
CA GLN A 126 15.87 -55.16 -23.52
C GLN A 126 16.12 -56.71 -23.59
N PRO A 127 15.11 -57.63 -23.45
CA PRO A 127 13.66 -57.50 -23.14
C PRO A 127 13.19 -58.34 -21.89
N ARG A 128 11.88 -58.71 -21.80
CA ARG A 128 11.23 -59.51 -20.72
C ARG A 128 11.02 -60.99 -21.10
N PRO A 129 10.72 -61.88 -20.11
CA PRO A 129 9.42 -62.59 -20.15
C PRO A 129 8.62 -62.54 -18.80
N THR A 130 7.67 -63.47 -18.59
CA THR A 130 6.53 -63.37 -17.64
C THR A 130 6.40 -64.57 -16.67
N SER A 131 5.69 -64.36 -15.53
CA SER A 131 4.68 -65.30 -14.97
C SER A 131 4.21 -64.86 -13.55
N ASN A 132 3.11 -65.46 -13.05
CA ASN A 132 2.45 -65.12 -11.78
C ASN A 132 2.61 -66.23 -10.72
N ARG A 133 2.68 -65.85 -9.43
CA ARG A 133 2.02 -66.52 -8.27
C ARG A 133 2.03 -65.60 -7.04
N GLY A 134 1.04 -65.72 -6.16
CA GLY A 134 0.72 -64.73 -5.12
C GLY A 134 1.35 -64.96 -3.74
N GLN A 135 1.22 -63.97 -2.84
CA GLN A 135 1.58 -64.06 -1.42
C GLN A 135 0.55 -63.35 -0.51
N PRO A 136 0.38 -63.78 0.76
CA PRO A 136 -0.51 -63.17 1.75
C PRO A 136 -0.08 -61.74 2.20
N PRO A 137 -0.97 -60.96 2.87
CA PRO A 137 -0.82 -59.51 2.97
C PRO A 137 0.37 -59.06 3.83
N ARG A 138 1.19 -58.17 3.26
CA ARG A 138 2.32 -57.53 3.94
C ARG A 138 1.91 -56.23 4.64
N ARG A 139 2.63 -55.89 5.72
CA ARG A 139 2.50 -54.65 6.51
C ARG A 139 2.52 -53.41 5.60
N PRO A 140 1.79 -52.32 5.93
CA PRO A 140 1.78 -51.10 5.12
C PRO A 140 3.17 -50.43 5.12
N GLY A 141 3.89 -50.60 4.01
CA GLY A 141 5.13 -49.87 3.72
C GLY A 141 4.87 -48.38 3.43
N PRO A 142 5.92 -47.55 3.35
CA PRO A 142 5.78 -46.14 3.04
C PRO A 142 5.17 -45.97 1.63
N PHE A 143 3.98 -45.35 1.57
CA PHE A 143 3.30 -45.04 0.33
C PHE A 143 4.20 -44.22 -0.60
N ARG A 144 4.62 -44.81 -1.73
CA ARG A 144 5.01 -44.00 -2.89
C ARG A 144 3.74 -43.34 -3.44
N PRO A 145 3.71 -42.02 -3.64
CA PRO A 145 2.58 -41.40 -4.32
C PRO A 145 2.51 -41.92 -5.78
N PRO A 146 1.31 -41.95 -6.39
CA PRO A 146 1.18 -42.18 -7.83
C PRO A 146 1.93 -41.08 -8.61
N PRO A 147 2.30 -41.33 -9.88
CA PRO A 147 2.95 -40.31 -10.71
C PRO A 147 2.11 -39.03 -10.76
N LEU A 148 2.78 -37.89 -10.59
CA LEU A 148 2.15 -36.58 -10.58
C LEU A 148 1.47 -36.33 -11.94
N ARG A 149 0.16 -36.10 -11.93
CA ARG A 149 -0.48 -35.27 -12.96
C ARG A 149 -0.31 -33.81 -12.54
N ASP A 150 0.29 -33.00 -13.40
CA ASP A 150 0.73 -31.65 -13.07
C ASP A 150 -0.44 -30.67 -12.86
N LEU A 151 -0.84 -30.50 -11.61
CA LEU A 151 -1.67 -29.37 -11.17
C LEU A 151 -0.76 -28.19 -10.81
N HIS A 152 -0.24 -27.52 -11.84
CA HIS A 152 0.43 -26.23 -11.68
C HIS A 152 -0.50 -25.19 -11.04
N GLY A 153 0.00 -24.46 -10.04
CA GLY A 153 -0.62 -23.21 -9.59
C GLY A 153 -0.55 -22.19 -10.72
N TYR A 154 -1.71 -21.83 -11.28
CA TYR A 154 -1.87 -21.53 -12.71
C TYR A 154 -1.47 -22.72 -13.60
N GLN A 155 -2.46 -23.46 -14.10
CA GLN A 155 -2.27 -24.18 -15.36
C GLN A 155 -1.74 -23.19 -16.39
N GLN A 156 -0.66 -23.57 -17.08
CA GLN A 156 -0.35 -22.95 -18.36
C GLN A 156 -1.44 -23.41 -19.32
N SER A 157 -2.52 -22.62 -19.45
CA SER A 157 -3.59 -22.90 -20.41
C SER A 157 -2.94 -23.10 -21.79
N PRO A 158 -3.19 -24.22 -22.47
CA PRO A 158 -2.90 -24.32 -23.89
C PRO A 158 -3.56 -23.13 -24.59
N THR A 159 -2.83 -22.46 -25.47
CA THR A 159 -3.37 -21.36 -26.28
C THR A 159 -4.62 -21.87 -26.99
N ARG A 160 -5.76 -21.24 -26.71
CA ARG A 160 -7.00 -21.60 -27.39
C ARG A 160 -6.91 -21.18 -28.86
N PRO A 161 -7.63 -21.85 -29.77
CA PRO A 161 -7.77 -21.36 -31.15
C PRO A 161 -8.17 -19.88 -31.16
N GLY A 162 -7.43 -19.06 -31.91
CA GLY A 162 -7.58 -17.60 -31.96
C GLY A 162 -6.73 -16.78 -30.97
N GLU A 163 -6.19 -17.38 -29.90
CA GLU A 163 -5.34 -16.64 -28.94
C GLU A 163 -3.89 -16.45 -29.45
N ILE A 164 -3.22 -15.41 -28.92
CA ILE A 164 -1.78 -15.15 -29.04
C ILE A 164 -1.13 -15.48 -27.70
N SER A 165 0.07 -16.04 -27.71
CA SER A 165 0.87 -16.22 -26.48
C SER A 165 2.02 -15.22 -26.41
N ILE A 166 2.10 -14.42 -25.35
CA ILE A 166 3.17 -13.43 -25.14
C ILE A 166 4.07 -13.90 -23.99
N ASN A 167 5.35 -14.14 -24.27
CA ASN A 167 6.37 -14.43 -23.26
C ASN A 167 7.06 -13.11 -22.86
N PHE A 168 6.60 -12.45 -21.79
CA PHE A 168 7.30 -11.28 -21.26
C PHE A 168 8.60 -11.68 -20.57
N ILE A 169 9.73 -11.08 -20.95
CA ILE A 169 11.05 -11.38 -20.38
C ILE A 169 11.71 -10.07 -19.94
N ASN A 170 11.78 -9.84 -18.63
CA ASN A 170 12.34 -8.59 -18.09
C ASN A 170 13.88 -8.58 -18.13
N LYS A 171 14.47 -7.88 -19.09
CA LYS A 171 15.93 -7.68 -19.24
C LYS A 171 16.43 -6.32 -18.72
N SER A 172 15.59 -5.54 -18.05
CA SER A 172 15.94 -4.20 -17.55
C SER A 172 16.93 -4.14 -16.38
N GLY A 173 17.23 -5.28 -15.73
CA GLY A 173 17.99 -5.30 -14.47
C GLY A 173 17.27 -4.69 -13.27
N ARG A 174 16.03 -4.23 -13.44
CA ARG A 174 15.16 -3.63 -12.41
C ARG A 174 13.86 -4.44 -12.27
N ARG A 175 13.03 -4.12 -11.27
CA ARG A 175 11.69 -4.72 -11.14
C ARG A 175 10.67 -3.82 -11.80
N ILE A 176 9.74 -4.43 -12.52
CA ILE A 176 8.77 -3.71 -13.36
C ILE A 176 7.35 -4.14 -13.03
N ASN A 177 6.43 -3.19 -13.10
CA ASN A 177 5.00 -3.45 -13.08
C ASN A 177 4.50 -3.45 -14.52
N MET A 178 3.88 -4.55 -14.92
CA MET A 178 3.20 -4.68 -16.21
C MET A 178 1.76 -4.22 -16.08
N PHE A 179 1.31 -3.45 -17.07
CA PHE A 179 -0.06 -2.97 -17.20
C PHE A 179 -0.61 -3.37 -18.56
N GLN A 180 -1.90 -3.70 -18.62
CA GLN A 180 -2.65 -3.86 -19.86
C GLN A 180 -3.73 -2.77 -19.92
N SER A 181 -3.75 -2.02 -21.01
CA SER A 181 -4.85 -1.12 -21.37
C SER A 181 -5.91 -1.90 -22.13
N LEU A 182 -7.17 -1.76 -21.74
CA LEU A 182 -8.31 -2.34 -22.49
C LEU A 182 -8.38 -1.76 -23.92
N PRO A 183 -9.07 -2.43 -24.85
CA PRO A 183 -9.36 -1.92 -26.18
C PRO A 183 -9.77 -0.45 -26.20
N TYR A 184 -9.21 0.29 -27.17
CA TYR A 184 -9.41 1.73 -27.36
C TYR A 184 -8.93 2.63 -26.18
N GLY A 185 -8.18 2.07 -25.23
CA GLY A 185 -7.49 2.83 -24.19
C GLY A 185 -8.38 3.37 -23.06
N HIS A 186 -9.61 2.87 -22.91
CA HIS A 186 -10.57 3.37 -21.92
C HIS A 186 -10.16 3.16 -20.46
N GLU A 187 -9.40 2.11 -20.15
CA GLU A 187 -8.90 1.82 -18.80
C GLU A 187 -7.56 1.09 -18.85
N THR A 188 -6.55 1.60 -18.15
CA THR A 188 -5.24 0.93 -17.97
C THR A 188 -5.19 0.21 -16.63
N ARG A 189 -5.13 -1.13 -16.66
CA ARG A 189 -5.13 -2.00 -15.47
C ARG A 189 -3.72 -2.52 -15.23
N PHE A 190 -3.23 -2.41 -13.99
CA PHE A 190 -2.08 -3.19 -13.54
C PHE A 190 -2.39 -4.69 -13.70
N THR A 191 -1.43 -5.50 -14.10
CA THR A 191 -1.62 -6.94 -14.25
C THR A 191 -0.77 -7.72 -13.25
N PHE A 192 0.56 -7.62 -13.36
CA PHE A 192 1.53 -8.33 -12.51
C PHE A 192 2.89 -7.60 -12.47
N THR A 193 3.75 -7.99 -11.54
CA THR A 193 5.14 -7.51 -11.42
C THR A 193 6.11 -8.55 -11.96
N LEU A 194 7.21 -8.14 -12.61
CA LEU A 194 8.30 -9.03 -13.05
C LEU A 194 9.66 -8.66 -12.42
N ARG A 195 10.40 -9.68 -12.00
CA ARG A 195 11.80 -9.61 -11.57
C ARG A 195 12.77 -9.53 -12.76
N PRO A 196 14.01 -9.04 -12.55
CA PRO A 196 15.08 -9.21 -13.53
C PRO A 196 15.24 -10.68 -13.94
N ASN A 197 15.22 -10.94 -15.25
CA ASN A 197 15.29 -12.24 -15.90
C ASN A 197 14.12 -13.23 -15.64
N GLU A 198 13.04 -12.81 -14.99
CA GLU A 198 11.82 -13.64 -14.88
C GLU A 198 11.06 -13.65 -16.22
N PRO A 199 10.79 -14.84 -16.80
CA PRO A 199 9.88 -15.00 -17.91
C PRO A 199 8.43 -15.14 -17.39
N ARG A 200 7.47 -14.57 -18.12
CA ARG A 200 6.03 -14.75 -17.82
C ARG A 200 5.23 -14.86 -19.11
N ARG A 201 4.66 -16.05 -19.35
CA ARG A 201 3.71 -16.29 -20.43
C ARG A 201 2.33 -15.74 -20.06
N VAL A 202 1.65 -15.13 -21.02
CA VAL A 202 0.25 -14.68 -20.96
C VAL A 202 -0.43 -15.03 -22.28
N SER A 203 -1.63 -15.60 -22.24
CA SER A 203 -2.48 -15.77 -23.43
C SER A 203 -3.48 -14.61 -23.50
N VAL A 204 -3.65 -14.03 -24.69
CA VAL A 204 -4.59 -12.92 -24.94
C VAL A 204 -5.30 -13.11 -26.28
N GLN A 205 -6.47 -12.52 -26.44
CA GLN A 205 -7.10 -12.35 -27.76
C GLN A 205 -6.42 -11.19 -28.51
N PRO A 206 -6.32 -11.23 -29.85
CA PRO A 206 -5.92 -10.07 -30.65
C PRO A 206 -7.03 -9.02 -30.63
N ASP A 207 -6.79 -7.90 -29.97
CA ASP A 207 -7.71 -6.78 -29.90
C ASP A 207 -6.94 -5.44 -29.86
N ASN A 208 -7.65 -4.33 -29.69
CA ASN A 208 -7.00 -3.02 -29.55
C ASN A 208 -6.42 -2.79 -28.13
N SER A 209 -6.14 -3.84 -27.35
CA SER A 209 -5.45 -3.75 -26.06
C SER A 209 -3.93 -3.65 -26.26
N PHE A 210 -3.25 -3.03 -25.30
CA PHE A 210 -1.81 -2.87 -25.33
C PHE A 210 -1.17 -3.00 -23.95
N TRP A 211 0.08 -3.47 -23.95
CA TRP A 211 0.86 -3.69 -22.74
C TRP A 211 1.92 -2.60 -22.55
N GLN A 212 2.13 -2.18 -21.30
CA GLN A 212 3.16 -1.23 -20.91
C GLN A 212 3.93 -1.73 -19.68
N ALA A 213 5.19 -1.32 -19.58
CA ALA A 213 6.07 -1.67 -18.47
C ALA A 213 6.56 -0.40 -17.77
N TYR A 214 6.48 -0.36 -16.44
CA TYR A 214 6.95 0.76 -15.62
C TYR A 214 7.84 0.27 -14.48
N ASP A 215 8.90 1.01 -14.14
CA ASP A 215 9.79 0.66 -13.04
C ASP A 215 9.05 0.73 -11.69
N MET A 216 9.15 -0.33 -10.88
CA MET A 216 8.41 -0.48 -9.63
C MET A 216 8.77 0.58 -8.57
N THR A 217 9.90 1.28 -8.70
CA THR A 217 10.43 2.21 -7.68
C THR A 217 10.31 3.68 -8.09
N THR A 218 10.44 3.95 -9.39
CA THR A 218 10.50 5.30 -9.98
C THR A 218 9.30 5.63 -10.86
N SER A 219 8.44 4.64 -11.16
CA SER A 219 7.33 4.74 -12.13
C SER A 219 7.75 5.23 -13.52
N PHE A 220 9.04 5.11 -13.85
CA PHE A 220 9.60 5.49 -15.14
C PHE A 220 9.24 4.44 -16.20
N PRO A 221 8.80 4.80 -17.41
CA PRO A 221 8.41 3.85 -18.45
C PRO A 221 9.62 3.06 -18.99
N LEU A 222 9.38 1.82 -19.39
CA LEU A 222 10.34 0.94 -20.05
C LEU A 222 9.86 0.57 -21.45
N TYR A 223 10.77 0.02 -22.25
CA TYR A 223 10.52 -0.37 -23.61
C TYR A 223 10.31 -1.89 -23.70
N ILE A 224 9.27 -2.33 -24.40
CA ILE A 224 8.99 -3.72 -24.74
C ILE A 224 9.40 -3.91 -26.20
N ASN A 225 10.36 -4.78 -26.50
CA ASN A 225 10.94 -4.95 -27.85
C ASN A 225 11.39 -3.63 -28.50
N GLY A 226 11.83 -2.66 -27.70
CA GLY A 226 12.26 -1.33 -28.16
C GLY A 226 11.14 -0.28 -28.26
N GLN A 227 9.88 -0.65 -28.10
CA GLN A 227 8.71 0.24 -28.20
C GLN A 227 8.12 0.57 -26.81
N PRO A 228 7.45 1.74 -26.63
CA PRO A 228 6.88 2.15 -25.34
C PRO A 228 5.64 1.34 -24.93
N SER A 229 5.02 0.63 -25.88
CA SER A 229 3.93 -0.32 -25.68
C SER A 229 4.07 -1.52 -26.61
N LEU A 230 3.37 -2.61 -26.28
CA LEU A 230 3.16 -3.77 -27.13
C LEU A 230 1.66 -3.91 -27.41
N GLU A 231 1.24 -3.47 -28.58
CA GLU A 231 -0.14 -3.58 -29.07
C GLU A 231 -0.45 -5.04 -29.46
N THR A 232 -1.62 -5.57 -29.07
CA THR A 232 -1.94 -6.99 -29.33
C THR A 232 -2.47 -7.24 -30.75
N TYR A 233 -3.18 -6.28 -31.37
CA TYR A 233 -3.65 -6.38 -32.76
C TYR A 233 -2.52 -6.48 -33.80
N LEU A 234 -1.28 -6.11 -33.45
CA LEU A 234 -0.10 -6.24 -34.34
C LEU A 234 0.51 -7.65 -34.35
N LEU A 235 0.01 -8.57 -33.53
CA LEU A 235 0.59 -9.90 -33.34
C LEU A 235 -0.23 -10.97 -34.07
N ARG A 236 0.44 -11.95 -34.68
CA ARG A 236 -0.24 -13.02 -35.44
C ARG A 236 -0.87 -14.05 -34.49
N GLN A 237 -2.15 -14.38 -34.72
CA GLN A 237 -2.85 -15.48 -34.04
C GLN A 237 -2.07 -16.79 -34.13
N GLY A 238 -2.16 -17.62 -33.09
CA GLY A 238 -1.48 -18.92 -33.04
C GLY A 238 0.05 -18.87 -32.86
N THR A 239 0.66 -17.68 -32.86
CA THR A 239 2.11 -17.52 -32.64
C THR A 239 2.46 -17.26 -31.18
N SER A 240 3.69 -17.60 -30.77
CA SER A 240 4.27 -17.19 -29.49
C SER A 240 5.28 -16.07 -29.70
N VAL A 241 5.09 -14.94 -29.01
CA VAL A 241 5.86 -13.71 -29.18
C VAL A 241 6.69 -13.44 -27.93
N ASP A 242 8.00 -13.40 -28.08
CA ASP A 242 8.92 -12.99 -27.01
C ASP A 242 8.91 -11.45 -26.86
N ALA A 243 8.54 -10.98 -25.67
CA ALA A 243 8.39 -9.56 -25.33
C ALA A 243 9.46 -9.15 -24.30
N ARG A 244 10.63 -8.76 -24.81
CA ARG A 244 11.81 -8.39 -23.99
C ARG A 244 11.70 -6.96 -23.48
N ILE A 245 11.62 -6.78 -22.16
CA ILE A 245 11.56 -5.45 -21.54
C ILE A 245 12.96 -4.92 -21.23
N THR A 246 13.30 -3.72 -21.69
CA THR A 246 14.61 -3.07 -21.50
C THR A 246 14.48 -1.65 -20.92
N SER A 247 15.56 -1.13 -20.31
CA SER A 247 15.65 0.25 -19.87
C SER A 247 16.98 0.88 -20.29
N PRO A 248 17.06 1.53 -21.46
CA PRO A 248 18.29 2.19 -21.92
C PRO A 248 18.79 3.29 -20.97
N ASN A 249 17.86 3.96 -20.28
CA ASN A 249 18.12 5.18 -19.51
C ASN A 249 18.27 4.94 -17.99
N LEU A 250 18.05 3.71 -17.48
CA LEU A 250 18.17 3.39 -16.06
C LEU A 250 19.26 2.34 -15.83
N ARG A 251 20.30 2.72 -15.07
CA ARG A 251 21.28 1.74 -14.58
C ARG A 251 20.60 0.72 -13.66
N ALA A 252 21.03 -0.54 -13.75
CA ALA A 252 20.64 -1.61 -12.85
C ALA A 252 20.92 -1.23 -11.39
N GLU A 253 20.07 -1.65 -10.46
CA GLU A 253 20.16 -1.15 -9.08
C GLU A 253 21.32 -1.77 -8.29
N PRO A 254 22.18 -0.96 -7.64
CA PRO A 254 23.20 -1.49 -6.74
C PRO A 254 22.51 -2.18 -5.55
N VAL A 255 22.88 -3.45 -5.30
CA VAL A 255 22.25 -4.32 -4.29
C VAL A 255 22.75 -3.98 -2.87
N LYS A 256 22.47 -2.75 -2.41
CA LYS A 256 22.73 -2.36 -1.02
C LYS A 256 21.73 -3.05 -0.10
N ARG A 257 22.25 -3.96 0.72
CA ARG A 257 21.50 -4.75 1.72
C ARG A 257 21.08 -3.86 2.91
N ASP A 258 19.85 -3.34 2.90
CA ASP A 258 19.23 -2.59 4.00
C ASP A 258 18.90 -3.49 5.21
N ARG A 259 19.94 -4.06 5.83
CA ARG A 259 19.85 -5.18 6.78
C ARG A 259 19.40 -4.83 8.19
N SER A 260 19.20 -3.57 8.52
CA SER A 260 19.04 -3.08 9.90
C SER A 260 17.72 -2.38 10.21
N VAL A 261 16.97 -1.94 9.20
CA VAL A 261 15.73 -1.16 9.40
C VAL A 261 14.53 -2.12 9.53
N PRO A 262 13.78 -2.09 10.65
CA PRO A 262 12.54 -2.85 10.80
C PRO A 262 11.54 -2.62 9.66
N ARG A 263 10.61 -3.56 9.50
CA ARG A 263 9.44 -3.41 8.63
C ARG A 263 8.19 -3.77 9.41
N PHE A 264 7.13 -2.99 9.23
CA PHE A 264 5.82 -3.24 9.84
C PHE A 264 4.82 -3.48 8.72
N ILE A 265 3.80 -4.31 8.97
CA ILE A 265 2.73 -4.55 7.99
C ILE A 265 1.41 -4.19 8.66
N GLU A 266 0.90 -2.99 8.38
CA GLU A 266 -0.41 -2.52 8.80
C GLU A 266 -1.48 -3.43 8.20
N THR A 267 -2.08 -4.25 9.07
CA THR A 267 -3.00 -5.32 8.66
C THR A 267 -4.41 -5.02 9.15
N GLN A 268 -5.37 -4.95 8.23
CA GLN A 268 -6.79 -5.03 8.57
C GLN A 268 -7.27 -6.45 8.35
N VAL A 269 -7.95 -7.02 9.35
CA VAL A 269 -8.61 -8.32 9.22
C VAL A 269 -10.11 -8.10 9.08
N VAL A 270 -10.73 -8.73 8.09
CA VAL A 270 -12.18 -8.90 7.99
C VAL A 270 -12.50 -10.34 8.38
N VAL A 271 -13.32 -10.50 9.41
CA VAL A 271 -14.03 -11.74 9.72
C VAL A 271 -15.31 -11.71 8.89
N ASP A 272 -15.47 -12.64 7.94
CA ASP A 272 -16.67 -12.69 7.12
C ASP A 272 -17.88 -13.30 7.85
N LYS A 273 -19.07 -13.22 7.24
CA LYS A 273 -20.32 -13.66 7.86
C LYS A 273 -20.28 -15.14 8.29
N SER A 274 -19.71 -16.02 7.48
CA SER A 274 -19.64 -17.45 7.78
C SER A 274 -18.68 -17.76 8.94
N MET A 275 -17.60 -16.98 9.06
CA MET A 275 -16.63 -17.08 10.16
C MET A 275 -17.21 -16.50 11.46
N LEU A 276 -17.97 -15.40 11.37
CA LEU A 276 -18.75 -14.82 12.47
C LEU A 276 -19.84 -15.77 12.98
N ASP A 277 -20.60 -16.41 12.08
CA ASP A 277 -21.69 -17.33 12.43
C ASP A 277 -21.19 -18.63 13.09
N HIS A 278 -20.02 -19.13 12.68
CA HIS A 278 -19.45 -20.36 13.23
C HIS A 278 -18.93 -20.19 14.67
N HIS A 279 -18.31 -19.04 14.98
CA HIS A 279 -17.65 -18.80 16.26
C HIS A 279 -18.48 -17.93 17.24
N GLY A 280 -19.29 -17.00 16.72
CA GLY A 280 -20.01 -16.00 17.50
C GLY A 280 -19.16 -14.77 17.87
N GLU A 281 -19.80 -13.59 17.93
CA GLU A 281 -19.15 -12.27 17.89
C GLU A 281 -18.04 -12.05 18.94
N GLN A 282 -18.23 -12.51 20.17
CA GLN A 282 -17.22 -12.36 21.24
C GLN A 282 -16.05 -13.35 21.12
N LYS A 283 -16.32 -14.61 20.75
CA LYS A 283 -15.28 -15.65 20.63
C LYS A 283 -14.42 -15.41 19.38
N VAL A 284 -15.04 -15.00 18.28
CA VAL A 284 -14.35 -14.79 17.00
C VAL A 284 -13.31 -13.67 17.06
N MET A 285 -13.56 -12.63 17.87
CA MET A 285 -12.60 -11.55 18.12
C MET A 285 -11.33 -12.06 18.82
N ASN A 286 -11.49 -12.79 19.93
CA ASN A 286 -10.37 -13.38 20.67
C ASN A 286 -9.61 -14.43 19.84
N TYR A 287 -10.34 -15.27 19.09
CA TYR A 287 -9.76 -16.24 18.17
C TYR A 287 -8.92 -15.58 17.07
N THR A 288 -9.45 -14.52 16.44
CA THR A 288 -8.72 -13.74 15.41
C THR A 288 -7.45 -13.09 15.97
N ILE A 289 -7.52 -12.56 17.20
CA ILE A 289 -6.36 -11.98 17.90
C ILE A 289 -5.29 -13.04 18.19
N MET A 290 -5.68 -14.24 18.64
CA MET A 290 -4.77 -15.39 18.83
C MET A 290 -4.14 -15.82 17.49
N LEU A 291 -4.94 -15.96 16.44
CA LEU A 291 -4.49 -16.38 15.11
C LEU A 291 -3.43 -15.41 14.55
N MET A 292 -3.66 -14.10 14.67
CA MET A 292 -2.70 -13.08 14.22
C MET A 292 -1.46 -12.98 15.12
N ASN A 293 -1.54 -13.39 16.39
CA ASN A 293 -0.37 -13.53 17.27
C ASN A 293 0.54 -14.66 16.75
N SER A 294 -0.02 -15.80 16.37
CA SER A 294 0.68 -16.92 15.71
C SER A 294 1.30 -16.51 14.37
N VAL A 295 0.58 -15.78 13.50
CA VAL A 295 1.13 -15.20 12.25
C VAL A 295 2.35 -14.34 12.54
N THR A 296 2.23 -13.41 13.49
CA THR A 296 3.31 -12.47 13.84
C THR A 296 4.52 -13.19 14.42
N ARG A 297 4.32 -14.22 15.25
CA ARG A 297 5.40 -15.08 15.77
C ARG A 297 6.08 -15.89 14.66
N THR A 298 5.37 -16.24 13.60
CA THR A 298 5.92 -16.96 12.45
C THR A 298 6.84 -16.07 11.61
N PHE A 299 6.46 -14.81 11.36
CA PHE A 299 7.35 -13.82 10.74
C PHE A 299 8.56 -13.46 11.61
N LEU A 300 8.40 -13.45 12.94
CA LEU A 300 9.51 -13.25 13.90
C LEU A 300 10.39 -14.49 14.09
N HIS A 301 10.14 -15.61 13.39
CA HIS A 301 10.94 -16.82 13.56
C HIS A 301 12.34 -16.67 12.95
N ARG A 302 13.37 -17.13 13.69
CA ARG A 302 14.79 -16.94 13.37
C ARG A 302 15.22 -17.38 11.96
N SER A 303 14.51 -18.33 11.34
CA SER A 303 14.81 -18.81 9.99
C SER A 303 14.43 -17.82 8.89
N PHE A 304 13.48 -16.92 9.13
CA PHE A 304 13.08 -15.90 8.16
C PHE A 304 14.19 -14.84 7.97
N GLY A 305 14.92 -14.55 9.05
CA GLY A 305 16.11 -13.70 9.03
C GLY A 305 15.85 -12.22 8.72
N ALA A 306 14.59 -11.76 8.62
CA ALA A 306 14.21 -10.38 8.34
C ALA A 306 13.32 -9.79 9.46
N PRO A 307 13.51 -8.52 9.87
CA PRO A 307 12.80 -7.91 11.01
C PRO A 307 11.40 -7.38 10.62
N ILE A 308 10.51 -8.28 10.19
CA ILE A 308 9.12 -7.96 9.83
C ILE A 308 8.17 -8.14 11.03
N TYR A 309 7.30 -7.16 11.24
CA TYR A 309 6.31 -7.10 12.32
C TYR A 309 4.89 -6.95 11.74
N VAL A 310 4.18 -8.07 11.52
CA VAL A 310 2.75 -8.04 11.20
C VAL A 310 2.00 -7.36 12.34
N SER A 311 1.15 -6.39 12.01
CA SER A 311 0.62 -5.42 12.97
C SER A 311 -0.87 -5.18 12.69
N VAL A 312 -1.74 -5.87 13.42
CA VAL A 312 -3.19 -5.66 13.30
C VAL A 312 -3.54 -4.25 13.76
N VAL A 313 -4.10 -3.45 12.86
CA VAL A 313 -4.59 -2.09 13.14
C VAL A 313 -6.11 -2.06 13.33
N ASN A 314 -6.83 -2.95 12.65
CA ASN A 314 -8.29 -3.06 12.72
C ASN A 314 -8.76 -4.52 12.55
N ILE A 315 -9.86 -4.89 13.21
CA ILE A 315 -10.59 -6.14 13.00
C ILE A 315 -12.05 -5.77 12.78
N HIS A 316 -12.57 -6.03 11.57
CA HIS A 316 -13.95 -5.73 11.18
C HIS A 316 -14.76 -7.03 11.09
N LEU A 317 -15.98 -7.01 11.62
CA LEU A 317 -16.89 -8.16 11.64
C LEU A 317 -18.04 -7.93 10.65
N MET A 318 -18.13 -8.79 9.62
CA MET A 318 -19.17 -8.69 8.59
C MET A 318 -20.51 -9.20 9.13
N LYS A 319 -21.34 -8.30 9.66
CA LYS A 319 -22.71 -8.63 10.10
C LYS A 319 -23.65 -8.91 8.91
N ASN A 320 -23.49 -8.17 7.80
CA ASN A 320 -24.27 -8.31 6.57
C ASN A 320 -23.35 -8.51 5.36
N LYS A 321 -23.72 -9.46 4.48
CA LYS A 321 -22.99 -9.81 3.24
C LYS A 321 -23.62 -9.04 2.06
N PRO A 322 -22.92 -8.08 1.43
CA PRO A 322 -23.49 -7.32 0.31
C PRO A 322 -23.57 -8.18 -0.96
N SER A 323 -24.51 -7.84 -1.86
CA SER A 323 -24.79 -8.62 -3.08
C SER A 323 -23.59 -8.86 -4.01
N TYR A 324 -22.60 -7.95 -4.00
CA TYR A 324 -21.37 -8.12 -4.79
C TYR A 324 -20.32 -9.03 -4.12
N TYR A 325 -20.42 -9.31 -2.81
CA TYR A 325 -19.53 -10.23 -2.11
C TYR A 325 -20.06 -11.65 -2.29
N ARG A 326 -19.50 -12.36 -3.28
CA ARG A 326 -19.81 -13.76 -3.56
C ARG A 326 -18.53 -14.57 -3.60
N ILE A 327 -18.41 -15.53 -2.68
CA ILE A 327 -17.43 -16.60 -2.77
C ILE A 327 -17.99 -17.67 -3.70
N VAL A 328 -17.13 -18.17 -4.58
CA VAL A 328 -17.39 -19.29 -5.49
C VAL A 328 -16.18 -20.21 -5.45
N THR A 329 -16.42 -21.48 -5.13
CA THR A 329 -15.40 -22.53 -4.96
C THR A 329 -14.56 -22.70 -6.22
N ASN A 330 -13.22 -22.77 -6.08
CA ASN A 330 -12.27 -22.87 -7.19
C ASN A 330 -12.33 -21.75 -8.24
N ARG A 331 -12.95 -20.59 -7.93
CA ARG A 331 -13.05 -19.41 -8.82
C ARG A 331 -12.46 -18.16 -8.15
N PRO A 332 -11.13 -18.12 -7.89
CA PRO A 332 -10.49 -16.99 -7.20
C PRO A 332 -10.64 -15.65 -7.93
N GLU A 333 -10.79 -15.65 -9.25
CA GLU A 333 -11.03 -14.46 -10.06
C GLU A 333 -12.40 -13.80 -9.81
N ILE A 334 -13.33 -14.52 -9.16
CA ILE A 334 -14.60 -13.98 -8.66
C ILE A 334 -14.46 -13.65 -7.16
N SER A 335 -14.04 -14.64 -6.37
CA SER A 335 -14.03 -14.59 -4.90
C SER A 335 -13.09 -13.54 -4.33
N VAL A 336 -11.85 -13.46 -4.84
CA VAL A 336 -10.82 -12.56 -4.28
C VAL A 336 -11.12 -11.09 -4.60
N PRO A 337 -11.46 -10.67 -5.84
CA PRO A 337 -11.79 -9.27 -6.11
C PRO A 337 -12.97 -8.73 -5.29
N GLY A 338 -14.01 -9.55 -5.07
CA GLY A 338 -15.16 -9.20 -4.23
C GLY A 338 -14.78 -9.05 -2.75
N ALA A 339 -14.07 -10.03 -2.18
CA ALA A 339 -13.65 -9.99 -0.78
C ALA A 339 -12.68 -8.82 -0.48
N CYS A 340 -11.69 -8.62 -1.35
CA CYS A 340 -10.78 -7.49 -1.24
C CYS A 340 -11.48 -6.15 -1.46
N ARG A 341 -12.57 -6.07 -2.26
CA ARG A 341 -13.37 -4.85 -2.42
C ARG A 341 -14.02 -4.47 -1.11
N TYR A 342 -14.75 -5.41 -0.49
CA TYR A 342 -15.38 -5.18 0.81
C TYR A 342 -14.37 -4.71 1.88
N SER A 343 -13.23 -5.40 2.01
CA SER A 343 -12.19 -5.03 2.99
C SER A 343 -11.62 -3.62 2.77
N ARG A 344 -11.57 -3.13 1.52
CA ARG A 344 -11.14 -1.75 1.17
C ARG A 344 -12.25 -0.72 1.37
N GLU A 345 -13.51 -1.10 1.32
CA GLU A 345 -14.65 -0.20 1.55
C GLU A 345 -14.93 0.02 3.04
N VAL A 346 -14.76 -1.01 3.88
CA VAL A 346 -14.87 -0.88 5.35
C VAL A 346 -13.60 -0.32 6.01
N ALA A 347 -12.48 -0.21 5.27
CA ALA A 347 -11.34 0.59 5.68
C ALA A 347 -11.69 2.08 5.55
N GLN A 348 -11.86 2.77 6.68
CA GLN A 348 -12.22 4.19 6.73
C GLN A 348 -11.22 5.06 5.93
N ARG A 349 -11.73 6.10 5.24
CA ARG A 349 -10.96 6.94 4.29
C ARG A 349 -9.65 7.55 4.81
N ASN A 350 -9.46 7.65 6.13
CA ASN A 350 -8.26 8.21 6.76
C ASN A 350 -7.25 7.15 7.27
N ASN A 351 -7.61 5.86 7.26
CA ASN A 351 -6.71 4.78 7.69
C ASN A 351 -6.07 4.11 6.46
N SER A 352 -4.82 4.49 6.17
CA SER A 352 -3.95 3.68 5.31
C SER A 352 -3.71 2.32 5.97
N VAL A 353 -3.69 1.26 5.16
CA VAL A 353 -3.45 -0.12 5.57
C VAL A 353 -2.57 -0.78 4.50
N ASP A 354 -1.52 -1.48 4.91
CA ASP A 354 -0.57 -2.12 3.99
C ASP A 354 -1.15 -3.39 3.35
N PHE A 355 -1.97 -4.16 4.10
CA PHE A 355 -2.49 -5.48 3.73
C PHE A 355 -3.90 -5.76 4.25
N HIS A 356 -4.78 -6.29 3.38
CA HIS A 356 -6.16 -6.67 3.70
C HIS A 356 -6.31 -8.20 3.82
N LEU A 357 -6.50 -8.72 5.03
CA LEU A 357 -6.84 -10.12 5.25
C LEU A 357 -8.36 -10.31 5.32
N ILE A 358 -8.90 -11.33 4.66
CA ILE A 358 -10.27 -11.81 4.83
C ILE A 358 -10.24 -13.27 5.28
N LEU A 359 -10.92 -13.57 6.38
CA LEU A 359 -11.09 -14.92 6.93
C LEU A 359 -12.53 -15.41 6.70
N THR A 360 -12.68 -16.60 6.14
CA THR A 360 -13.97 -17.20 5.77
C THR A 360 -14.06 -18.67 6.18
N ARG A 361 -15.27 -19.19 6.39
CA ARG A 361 -15.57 -20.63 6.49
C ARG A 361 -16.21 -21.19 5.21
N GLU A 362 -16.62 -20.33 4.27
CA GLU A 362 -17.12 -20.74 2.95
C GLU A 362 -16.02 -21.46 2.14
N ASP A 363 -16.42 -22.41 1.29
CA ASP A 363 -15.45 -23.19 0.55
C ASP A 363 -14.91 -22.45 -0.67
N ILE A 364 -13.70 -21.90 -0.54
CA ILE A 364 -12.95 -21.30 -1.65
C ILE A 364 -12.22 -22.34 -2.51
N GLY A 365 -12.14 -23.61 -2.07
CA GLY A 365 -11.35 -24.69 -2.66
C GLY A 365 -10.01 -24.87 -1.91
N PRO A 366 -8.89 -24.31 -2.40
CA PRO A 366 -7.62 -24.22 -1.67
C PRO A 366 -7.74 -23.57 -0.29
N ALA A 367 -6.68 -23.67 0.53
CA ALA A 367 -6.68 -23.08 1.87
C ALA A 367 -6.63 -21.53 1.85
N GLY A 368 -6.06 -20.93 0.81
CA GLY A 368 -5.93 -19.48 0.68
C GLY A 368 -5.66 -19.02 -0.75
N PHE A 369 -5.78 -17.70 -0.97
CA PHE A 369 -5.39 -17.02 -2.19
C PHE A 369 -4.88 -15.60 -1.89
N ALA A 370 -3.66 -15.28 -2.32
CA ALA A 370 -3.11 -13.93 -2.44
C ALA A 370 -2.46 -13.68 -3.81
N ALA A 371 -2.50 -12.42 -4.25
CA ALA A 371 -1.81 -11.99 -5.46
C ALA A 371 -0.36 -11.58 -5.15
N MET A 372 0.59 -12.09 -5.92
CA MET A 372 2.02 -11.91 -5.65
C MET A 372 2.51 -10.46 -5.84
N TYR A 373 3.52 -10.07 -5.07
CA TYR A 373 4.15 -8.73 -5.09
C TYR A 373 3.21 -7.54 -4.81
N THR A 374 1.99 -7.79 -4.33
CA THR A 374 0.97 -6.75 -4.14
C THR A 374 1.11 -5.91 -2.88
N MET A 375 2.07 -6.18 -1.99
CA MET A 375 2.32 -5.36 -0.80
C MET A 375 2.54 -3.87 -1.14
N CYS A 376 1.99 -2.96 -0.33
CA CYS A 376 1.88 -1.51 -0.62
C CYS A 376 0.99 -1.11 -1.81
N SER A 377 0.17 -2.01 -2.37
CA SER A 377 -0.72 -1.69 -3.51
C SER A 377 -2.20 -1.86 -3.17
N ARG A 378 -3.09 -1.30 -4.00
CA ARG A 378 -4.55 -1.50 -3.87
C ARG A 378 -4.97 -2.97 -4.03
N ARG A 379 -4.09 -3.88 -4.48
CA ARG A 379 -4.32 -5.33 -4.54
C ARG A 379 -3.76 -6.10 -3.34
N SER A 380 -3.15 -5.43 -2.35
CA SER A 380 -2.54 -6.10 -1.21
C SER A 380 -3.59 -6.77 -0.33
N CYS A 381 -3.80 -8.06 -0.55
CA CYS A 381 -4.96 -8.76 -0.02
C CYS A 381 -4.77 -10.27 -0.05
N ALA A 382 -5.39 -10.96 0.91
CA ALA A 382 -5.60 -12.40 0.89
C ALA A 382 -7.03 -12.78 1.32
N LEU A 383 -7.57 -13.81 0.69
CA LEU A 383 -8.76 -14.53 1.15
C LEU A 383 -8.32 -15.91 1.65
N VAL A 384 -8.62 -16.24 2.91
CA VAL A 384 -8.14 -17.47 3.57
C VAL A 384 -9.30 -18.24 4.21
N LYS A 385 -9.36 -19.54 3.92
CA LYS A 385 -10.32 -20.48 4.51
C LYS A 385 -9.84 -20.94 5.88
N GLU A 386 -10.65 -20.65 6.89
CA GLU A 386 -10.41 -20.92 8.30
C GLU A 386 -10.80 -22.37 8.61
N ASN A 387 -9.86 -23.18 9.13
CA ASN A 387 -10.04 -24.60 9.44
C ASN A 387 -9.37 -25.02 10.76
N GLY A 388 -9.38 -24.13 11.76
CA GLY A 388 -8.70 -24.31 13.06
C GLY A 388 -7.37 -23.56 13.16
N PRO A 389 -6.70 -23.55 14.34
CA PRO A 389 -5.63 -22.61 14.66
C PRO A 389 -4.40 -22.61 13.72
N ASP A 390 -4.08 -23.74 13.09
CA ASP A 390 -3.01 -23.84 12.08
C ASP A 390 -3.29 -23.01 10.79
N THR A 391 -4.52 -22.48 10.62
CA THR A 391 -4.85 -21.44 9.62
C THR A 391 -3.88 -20.24 9.71
N SER A 392 -3.31 -19.97 10.88
CA SER A 392 -2.25 -18.95 11.04
C SER A 392 -1.02 -19.18 10.14
N PHE A 393 -0.68 -20.42 9.80
CA PHE A 393 0.39 -20.71 8.83
C PHE A 393 -0.05 -20.44 7.38
N VAL A 394 -1.33 -20.66 7.05
CA VAL A 394 -1.91 -20.30 5.73
C VAL A 394 -1.92 -18.78 5.55
N VAL A 395 -2.38 -18.03 6.55
CA VAL A 395 -2.32 -16.54 6.54
C VAL A 395 -0.87 -16.06 6.39
N THR A 396 0.09 -16.74 6.99
CA THR A 396 1.52 -16.44 6.83
C THR A 396 2.00 -16.68 5.38
N HIS A 397 1.58 -17.78 4.76
CA HIS A 397 1.88 -18.14 3.36
C HIS A 397 1.33 -17.09 2.37
N GLU A 398 0.04 -16.74 2.47
CA GLU A 398 -0.58 -15.76 1.59
C GLU A 398 0.01 -14.35 1.75
N LEU A 399 0.32 -13.94 2.98
CA LEU A 399 0.98 -12.64 3.24
C LEU A 399 2.41 -12.63 2.68
N ALA A 400 3.11 -13.77 2.69
CA ALA A 400 4.42 -13.92 2.07
C ALA A 400 4.38 -13.88 0.52
N HIS A 401 3.33 -14.41 -0.12
CA HIS A 401 3.08 -14.18 -1.55
C HIS A 401 2.90 -12.69 -1.85
N ALA A 402 2.15 -11.92 -1.05
CA ALA A 402 2.03 -10.47 -1.23
C ALA A 402 3.38 -9.73 -1.06
N LEU A 403 4.28 -10.24 -0.20
CA LEU A 403 5.70 -9.82 -0.10
C LEU A 403 6.59 -10.36 -1.25
N GLY A 404 6.03 -11.11 -2.20
CA GLY A 404 6.70 -11.60 -3.40
C GLY A 404 7.59 -12.82 -3.19
N ILE A 405 7.28 -13.67 -2.21
CA ILE A 405 7.97 -14.96 -2.03
C ILE A 405 7.22 -16.02 -2.85
N ASP A 406 7.94 -16.80 -3.66
CA ASP A 406 7.40 -17.91 -4.47
C ASP A 406 7.12 -19.13 -3.58
N HIS A 407 6.69 -20.24 -4.18
CA HIS A 407 6.75 -21.52 -3.50
C HIS A 407 8.19 -22.07 -3.43
N ASP A 408 8.51 -22.80 -2.36
CA ASP A 408 9.81 -23.45 -2.18
C ASP A 408 10.08 -24.54 -3.25
N GLU A 409 9.05 -24.98 -3.97
CA GLU A 409 9.13 -25.92 -5.09
C GLU A 409 9.20 -25.26 -6.49
N ASP A 410 9.29 -23.93 -6.60
CA ASP A 410 9.36 -23.21 -7.89
C ASP A 410 10.78 -22.95 -8.42
N ASP A 411 10.90 -22.74 -9.73
CA ASP A 411 12.17 -22.53 -10.42
C ASP A 411 12.91 -21.27 -9.94
N GLY A 412 14.07 -21.50 -9.31
CA GLY A 412 14.86 -20.48 -8.60
C GLY A 412 15.10 -20.83 -7.14
N CYS A 413 14.19 -21.61 -6.53
CA CYS A 413 14.35 -22.26 -5.24
C CYS A 413 14.76 -23.74 -5.44
N GLY A 414 15.91 -23.98 -6.08
CA GLY A 414 16.36 -25.31 -6.51
C GLY A 414 16.27 -26.40 -5.43
N ARG A 415 15.13 -27.12 -5.42
CA ARG A 415 14.71 -28.23 -4.55
C ARG A 415 15.48 -28.36 -3.23
N GLU A 416 15.43 -27.33 -2.38
CA GLU A 416 15.93 -27.45 -1.01
C GLU A 416 15.13 -28.54 -0.26
N ASN A 417 15.74 -29.20 0.73
CA ASN A 417 15.11 -30.26 1.51
C ASN A 417 13.73 -29.81 2.06
N LEU A 418 12.65 -30.37 1.48
CA LEU A 418 11.24 -30.04 1.77
C LEU A 418 10.79 -30.66 3.10
N SER A 419 11.56 -30.42 4.17
CA SER A 419 11.26 -30.92 5.52
C SER A 419 9.89 -30.39 5.97
N GLY A 420 8.90 -31.28 6.09
CA GLY A 420 7.48 -30.94 6.25
C GLY A 420 7.21 -29.99 7.41
N GLY A 421 7.13 -28.69 7.10
CA GLY A 421 7.19 -27.60 8.08
C GLY A 421 7.77 -26.29 7.54
N ASN A 422 8.29 -26.24 6.31
CA ASN A 422 8.48 -24.96 5.63
C ASN A 422 7.12 -24.22 5.47
N ILE A 423 7.10 -22.89 5.53
CA ILE A 423 5.87 -22.11 5.29
C ILE A 423 5.49 -22.07 3.81
N MET A 424 6.46 -21.90 2.90
CA MET A 424 6.19 -21.61 1.48
C MET A 424 6.07 -22.85 0.58
N VAL A 425 5.73 -24.01 1.12
CA VAL A 425 5.46 -25.20 0.29
C VAL A 425 4.03 -25.20 -0.27
N LYS A 426 3.86 -25.65 -1.52
CA LYS A 426 2.55 -25.74 -2.22
C LYS A 426 1.49 -26.52 -1.45
N LYS A 427 1.92 -27.50 -0.65
CA LYS A 427 1.06 -28.22 0.30
C LYS A 427 1.62 -28.05 1.71
N LEU A 428 0.90 -27.27 2.52
CA LEU A 428 1.35 -26.84 3.84
C LEU A 428 1.31 -27.99 4.86
N TYR A 429 2.46 -28.25 5.50
CA TYR A 429 2.62 -29.23 6.59
C TYR A 429 3.16 -28.57 7.89
N ALA A 430 3.14 -27.24 7.97
CA ALA A 430 3.61 -26.49 9.14
C ALA A 430 2.60 -26.61 10.29
N THR A 431 3.13 -26.83 11.51
CA THR A 431 2.35 -26.90 12.75
C THR A 431 3.06 -26.16 13.86
N SER A 432 2.36 -25.87 14.96
CA SER A 432 2.96 -25.30 16.18
C SER A 432 4.12 -26.14 16.78
N SER A 433 4.24 -27.43 16.42
CA SER A 433 5.38 -28.27 16.82
C SER A 433 6.62 -28.09 15.92
N ASN A 434 6.43 -27.84 14.62
CA ASN A 434 7.47 -27.78 13.60
C ASN A 434 7.06 -26.83 12.47
N PHE A 435 7.59 -25.61 12.51
CA PHE A 435 7.49 -24.64 11.42
C PHE A 435 8.84 -23.94 11.19
N ARG A 436 9.13 -23.55 9.94
CA ARG A 436 10.34 -22.83 9.53
C ARG A 436 10.13 -22.11 8.20
N TRP A 437 11.09 -21.28 7.83
CA TRP A 437 11.23 -20.72 6.49
C TRP A 437 12.45 -21.35 5.82
N SER A 438 12.39 -21.60 4.51
CA SER A 438 13.54 -22.08 3.73
C SER A 438 14.63 -21.01 3.62
N LYS A 439 15.83 -21.39 3.14
CA LYS A 439 16.86 -20.39 2.83
C LYS A 439 16.47 -19.58 1.59
N CYS A 440 15.71 -20.17 0.67
CA CYS A 440 15.19 -19.46 -0.49
C CYS A 440 14.23 -18.33 -0.07
N SER A 441 13.20 -18.64 0.71
CA SER A 441 12.27 -17.66 1.30
C SER A 441 13.01 -16.51 2.01
N ALA A 442 13.98 -16.84 2.87
CA ALA A 442 14.79 -15.86 3.60
C ALA A 442 15.70 -15.02 2.69
N LYS A 443 16.21 -15.58 1.59
CA LYS A 443 17.00 -14.88 0.56
C LYS A 443 16.12 -13.92 -0.24
N MET A 444 14.93 -14.36 -0.65
CA MET A 444 13.98 -13.58 -1.46
C MET A 444 13.47 -12.35 -0.72
N ILE A 445 13.03 -12.49 0.54
CA ILE A 445 12.49 -11.33 1.27
C ILE A 445 13.52 -10.20 1.41
N TRP A 446 14.80 -10.52 1.61
CA TRP A 446 15.89 -9.54 1.62
C TRP A 446 16.14 -8.85 0.27
N GLN A 447 15.75 -9.44 -0.85
CA GLN A 447 15.78 -8.83 -2.18
C GLN A 447 14.53 -7.99 -2.47
N ASN A 448 13.40 -8.30 -1.83
CA ASN A 448 12.09 -7.67 -2.07
C ASN A 448 11.85 -6.45 -1.17
N LEU A 449 12.33 -6.45 0.09
CA LEU A 449 12.06 -5.43 1.12
C LEU A 449 12.51 -3.99 0.83
N LYS A 450 13.21 -3.74 -0.28
CA LYS A 450 13.52 -2.37 -0.75
C LYS A 450 12.38 -1.71 -1.53
N TYR A 451 11.53 -2.50 -2.19
CA TYR A 451 10.42 -1.99 -3.03
C TYR A 451 9.18 -1.61 -2.20
N PHE A 452 8.95 -2.29 -1.08
CA PHE A 452 7.82 -2.03 -0.19
C PHE A 452 8.13 -0.86 0.76
N THR A 453 7.86 0.36 0.30
CA THR A 453 8.15 1.60 1.02
C THR A 453 7.16 1.93 2.13
N CYS A 454 5.89 1.51 2.00
CA CYS A 454 4.85 1.67 3.02
C CYS A 454 5.23 1.03 4.36
N LEU A 455 5.89 -0.13 4.32
CA LEU A 455 6.27 -0.93 5.49
C LEU A 455 7.32 -0.27 6.43
N LYS A 456 7.59 1.03 6.27
CA LYS A 456 8.57 1.81 7.04
C LYS A 456 7.93 2.66 8.14
N ASN A 457 6.64 3.02 8.05
CA ASN A 457 5.94 3.61 9.21
C ASN A 457 5.78 2.60 10.33
N LYS A 458 5.69 3.10 11.57
CA LYS A 458 5.42 2.28 12.75
C LYS A 458 3.94 2.44 13.14
N PRO A 459 3.15 1.35 13.16
CA PRO A 459 1.70 1.43 13.32
C PRO A 459 1.20 1.70 14.73
N LYS A 460 0.00 2.27 14.81
CA LYS A 460 -0.84 2.25 16.00
C LYS A 460 -1.65 0.94 16.02
N MET A 461 -1.03 -0.12 16.53
CA MET A 461 -1.67 -1.45 16.68
C MET A 461 -2.96 -1.38 17.52
N LEU A 462 -3.95 -2.22 17.19
CA LEU A 462 -5.16 -2.44 17.98
C LEU A 462 -4.78 -2.79 19.44
N PRO A 463 -5.32 -2.12 20.47
CA PRO A 463 -4.87 -2.31 21.86
C PRO A 463 -4.97 -3.75 22.38
N ALA A 464 -6.04 -4.47 22.05
CA ALA A 464 -6.23 -5.87 22.42
C ALA A 464 -5.17 -6.79 21.76
N PHE A 465 -4.90 -6.60 20.47
CA PHE A 465 -3.84 -7.31 19.76
C PHE A 465 -2.44 -7.00 20.31
N LYS A 466 -2.18 -5.72 20.64
CA LYS A 466 -0.92 -5.32 21.28
C LYS A 466 -0.72 -6.03 22.63
N LYS A 467 -1.78 -6.15 23.44
CA LYS A 467 -1.77 -6.89 24.73
C LYS A 467 -1.60 -8.40 24.55
N SER A 468 -2.13 -8.99 23.48
CA SER A 468 -1.99 -10.43 23.24
C SER A 468 -0.56 -10.88 22.96
N MET A 469 0.29 -10.00 22.39
CA MET A 469 1.68 -10.33 22.04
C MET A 469 2.59 -10.63 23.26
N ASP A 470 2.19 -10.22 24.47
CA ASP A 470 2.89 -10.57 25.71
C ASP A 470 2.71 -12.07 26.08
N TRP A 471 1.72 -12.75 25.50
CA TRP A 471 1.32 -14.14 25.78
C TRP A 471 1.55 -15.05 24.58
N LEU A 472 1.82 -16.33 24.82
CA LEU A 472 1.89 -17.35 23.77
C LEU A 472 0.47 -17.75 23.29
N PRO A 473 0.28 -18.19 22.03
CA PRO A 473 -1.06 -18.43 21.49
C PRO A 473 -1.87 -19.49 22.27
N GLY A 474 -1.23 -20.53 22.79
CA GLY A 474 -1.84 -21.56 23.64
C GLY A 474 -2.07 -21.16 25.10
N GLU A 475 -1.71 -19.92 25.47
CA GLU A 475 -2.18 -19.26 26.70
C GLU A 475 -3.42 -18.38 26.45
N LEU A 476 -3.70 -18.06 25.18
CA LEU A 476 -4.87 -17.30 24.73
C LEU A 476 -6.03 -18.20 24.25
N MET A 477 -5.74 -19.48 24.00
CA MET A 477 -6.70 -20.49 23.57
C MET A 477 -6.32 -21.85 24.16
N GLU A 478 -7.14 -22.38 25.06
CA GLU A 478 -6.85 -23.66 25.74
C GLU A 478 -6.95 -24.87 24.79
N ILE A 479 -6.32 -25.99 25.18
CA ILE A 479 -6.39 -27.26 24.43
C ILE A 479 -7.85 -27.72 24.24
N LYS A 480 -8.73 -27.44 25.22
CA LYS A 480 -10.17 -27.72 25.14
C LYS A 480 -10.81 -27.05 23.93
N ASP A 481 -10.54 -25.77 23.70
CA ASP A 481 -11.11 -25.04 22.58
C ASP A 481 -10.37 -25.31 21.27
N GLN A 482 -9.06 -25.62 21.32
CA GLN A 482 -8.32 -26.15 20.17
C GLN A 482 -8.97 -27.46 19.66
N CYS A 483 -9.33 -28.40 20.54
CA CYS A 483 -10.06 -29.61 20.16
C CYS A 483 -11.44 -29.29 19.55
N ARG A 484 -12.15 -28.30 20.07
CA ARG A 484 -13.48 -27.90 19.58
C ARG A 484 -13.45 -27.28 18.18
N SER A 485 -12.38 -26.58 17.81
CA SER A 485 -12.19 -26.08 16.43
C SER A 485 -12.09 -27.18 15.38
N TYR A 486 -11.68 -28.41 15.75
CA TYR A 486 -11.54 -29.55 14.84
C TYR A 486 -12.70 -30.56 14.92
N HIS A 487 -13.32 -30.72 16.09
CA HIS A 487 -14.32 -31.78 16.35
C HIS A 487 -15.68 -31.27 16.86
N GLY A 488 -15.89 -29.95 16.96
CA GLY A 488 -17.16 -29.36 17.43
C GLY A 488 -17.25 -29.18 18.94
N SER A 489 -18.36 -28.59 19.41
CA SER A 489 -18.54 -28.10 20.78
C SER A 489 -18.44 -29.18 21.88
N SER A 490 -18.80 -30.42 21.54
CA SER A 490 -18.76 -31.63 22.37
C SER A 490 -17.35 -32.20 22.59
N ALA A 491 -16.35 -31.72 21.84
CA ALA A 491 -14.99 -32.24 21.92
C ALA A 491 -14.30 -31.86 23.24
N LEU A 492 -13.48 -32.79 23.73
CA LEU A 492 -12.74 -32.66 25.00
C LEU A 492 -11.23 -32.91 24.79
N PRO A 493 -10.36 -32.24 25.55
CA PRO A 493 -8.92 -32.54 25.56
C PRO A 493 -8.65 -33.86 26.28
N CYS A 494 -7.56 -34.54 25.94
CA CYS A 494 -7.14 -35.74 26.67
C CYS A 494 -5.62 -35.94 26.69
N THR A 495 -5.15 -36.75 27.63
CA THR A 495 -3.71 -37.03 27.83
C THR A 495 -3.29 -38.27 27.01
N PRO A 496 -2.20 -38.21 26.23
CA PRO A 496 -1.67 -39.39 25.54
C PRO A 496 -1.09 -40.42 26.50
N ARG A 497 -1.15 -41.70 26.10
CA ARG A 497 -0.43 -42.81 26.77
C ARG A 497 1.10 -42.60 26.78
N ASN A 498 1.65 -41.85 25.83
CA ASN A 498 3.06 -41.49 25.79
C ASN A 498 3.23 -39.96 25.99
N PRO A 499 3.72 -39.49 27.14
CA PRO A 499 3.87 -38.06 27.42
C PRO A 499 4.77 -37.29 26.42
N LEU A 500 5.68 -37.96 25.70
CA LEU A 500 6.54 -37.33 24.70
C LEU A 500 5.76 -36.85 23.45
N THR A 501 4.57 -37.40 23.19
CA THR A 501 3.74 -36.99 22.05
C THR A 501 2.80 -35.82 22.37
N ALA A 502 2.65 -35.44 23.65
CA ALA A 502 1.66 -34.48 24.14
C ALA A 502 1.80 -33.05 23.56
N CYS A 503 2.98 -32.69 23.05
CA CYS A 503 3.22 -31.42 22.36
C CYS A 503 3.56 -31.58 20.87
N ARG A 504 3.61 -32.83 20.37
CA ARG A 504 3.88 -33.15 18.96
C ARG A 504 2.59 -33.32 18.16
N TYR A 505 1.53 -33.82 18.79
CA TYR A 505 0.20 -33.96 18.24
C TYR A 505 -0.82 -33.37 19.22
N LEU A 506 -1.92 -32.80 18.70
CA LEU A 506 -3.06 -32.38 19.52
C LEU A 506 -3.87 -33.64 19.92
N TRP A 507 -4.21 -33.82 21.19
CA TRP A 507 -4.90 -35.03 21.68
C TRP A 507 -6.31 -34.69 22.18
N CYS A 508 -7.31 -35.31 21.54
CA CYS A 508 -8.72 -34.99 21.74
C CYS A 508 -9.60 -36.24 21.80
N ARG A 509 -10.78 -36.09 22.40
CA ARG A 509 -11.92 -37.00 22.29
C ARG A 509 -13.03 -36.23 21.55
N PRO A 510 -13.52 -36.69 20.39
CA PRO A 510 -14.60 -35.99 19.67
C PRO A 510 -15.92 -35.83 20.47
N ASN A 511 -16.16 -36.73 21.42
CA ASN A 511 -17.24 -36.64 22.40
C ASN A 511 -16.84 -37.40 23.70
N GLN A 512 -17.71 -37.45 24.70
CA GLN A 512 -17.44 -38.08 26.00
C GLN A 512 -17.25 -39.61 25.94
N SER A 513 -17.78 -40.29 24.91
CA SER A 513 -17.71 -41.74 24.76
C SER A 513 -16.51 -42.18 23.90
N ALA A 514 -16.10 -41.36 22.93
CA ALA A 514 -15.03 -41.66 21.98
C ALA A 514 -13.66 -41.85 22.67
N PRO A 515 -12.75 -42.68 22.12
CA PRO A 515 -11.41 -42.85 22.66
C PRO A 515 -10.56 -41.57 22.54
N CYS A 516 -9.52 -41.46 23.37
CA CYS A 516 -8.51 -40.41 23.23
C CYS A 516 -7.60 -40.72 22.03
N GLN A 517 -7.60 -39.82 21.05
CA GLN A 517 -6.85 -39.98 19.81
C GLN A 517 -6.10 -38.69 19.43
N PRO A 518 -4.99 -38.79 18.68
CA PRO A 518 -4.32 -37.61 18.15
C PRO A 518 -5.12 -37.09 16.95
N VAL A 519 -5.35 -35.78 16.92
CA VAL A 519 -5.77 -35.07 15.70
C VAL A 519 -4.55 -35.01 14.79
N TRP A 520 -4.38 -36.05 13.96
CA TRP A 520 -3.22 -36.18 13.07
C TRP A 520 -3.02 -34.91 12.22
N TRP A 521 -1.77 -34.58 11.94
CA TRP A 521 -1.34 -33.34 11.27
C TRP A 521 -1.51 -32.03 12.05
N HIS A 522 -2.11 -32.05 13.25
CA HIS A 522 -2.25 -30.87 14.12
C HIS A 522 -1.45 -31.02 15.41
N ALA A 523 -0.98 -29.90 15.97
CA ALA A 523 -0.20 -29.86 17.21
C ALA A 523 -0.69 -28.74 18.14
N PRO A 524 -0.58 -28.87 19.48
CA PRO A 524 -1.03 -27.83 20.39
C PRO A 524 -0.24 -26.54 20.18
N LEU A 525 -0.94 -25.41 20.25
CA LEU A 525 -0.34 -24.08 20.14
C LEU A 525 0.81 -23.90 21.14
N GLU A 526 1.89 -23.20 20.77
CA GLU A 526 2.95 -22.85 21.75
C GLU A 526 2.32 -22.12 22.95
N GLY A 527 2.70 -22.51 24.17
CA GLY A 527 2.09 -22.05 25.42
C GLY A 527 1.06 -22.99 26.05
N SER A 528 0.46 -23.89 25.26
CA SER A 528 -0.56 -24.84 25.74
C SER A 528 -0.05 -25.67 26.91
N THR A 529 -0.83 -25.79 27.99
CA THR A 529 -0.44 -26.54 29.20
C THR A 529 -0.37 -28.04 28.92
N CYS A 530 0.79 -28.67 29.13
CA CYS A 530 1.02 -30.10 28.84
C CYS A 530 1.20 -30.98 30.08
N ALA A 531 1.50 -30.37 31.23
CA ALA A 531 1.50 -31.00 32.56
C ALA A 531 1.49 -29.90 33.65
N LYS A 532 1.38 -30.27 34.93
CA LYS A 532 1.49 -29.33 36.07
C LYS A 532 2.79 -28.50 35.93
N ALA A 533 2.65 -27.18 35.94
CA ALA A 533 3.73 -26.19 35.72
C ALA A 533 4.55 -26.33 34.40
N LYS A 534 4.04 -27.01 33.36
CA LYS A 534 4.69 -27.17 32.06
C LYS A 534 3.80 -26.73 30.88
N TRP A 535 4.44 -26.32 29.78
CA TRP A 535 3.80 -25.88 28.52
C TRP A 535 4.49 -26.43 27.26
N CYS A 536 3.77 -26.48 26.15
CA CYS A 536 4.30 -26.84 24.85
C CYS A 536 5.13 -25.71 24.23
N LYS A 537 6.34 -26.05 23.76
CA LYS A 537 7.24 -25.14 23.06
C LYS A 537 8.09 -25.93 22.06
N ARG A 538 8.02 -25.59 20.76
CA ARG A 538 8.68 -26.31 19.66
C ARG A 538 8.56 -27.84 19.75
N GLY A 539 7.34 -28.33 19.91
CA GLY A 539 7.04 -29.76 19.99
C GLY A 539 7.39 -30.45 21.31
N ARG A 540 7.92 -29.74 22.31
CA ARG A 540 8.36 -30.32 23.61
C ARG A 540 7.59 -29.74 24.79
N CYS A 541 7.30 -30.59 25.79
CA CYS A 541 6.71 -30.17 27.06
C CYS A 541 7.83 -29.68 28.01
N VAL A 542 7.90 -28.37 28.26
CA VAL A 542 8.97 -27.73 29.05
C VAL A 542 8.40 -26.95 30.24
N THR A 543 9.20 -26.61 31.24
CA THR A 543 8.74 -25.84 32.41
C THR A 543 8.29 -24.42 32.05
N LYS A 544 7.29 -23.90 32.78
CA LYS A 544 6.76 -22.53 32.63
C LYS A 544 7.70 -21.49 33.26
N ILE A 545 8.87 -21.27 32.65
CA ILE A 545 9.83 -20.26 33.09
C ILE A 545 9.28 -18.85 32.79
N LYS A 546 8.76 -18.16 33.81
CA LYS A 546 8.36 -16.74 33.76
C LYS A 546 9.60 -15.84 33.69
N ILE A 547 10.22 -15.71 32.51
CA ILE A 547 11.41 -14.85 32.33
C ILE A 547 11.00 -13.39 32.16
N LYS A 548 11.39 -12.52 33.09
CA LYS A 548 11.07 -11.07 33.06
C LYS A 548 11.72 -10.38 31.84
N PRO A 549 11.07 -9.38 31.20
CA PRO A 549 11.66 -8.59 30.13
C PRO A 549 12.91 -7.82 30.56
N VAL A 550 13.98 -7.88 29.76
CA VAL A 550 15.22 -7.11 29.99
C VAL A 550 15.24 -5.94 29.03
N ASN A 551 14.96 -4.74 29.55
CA ASN A 551 15.03 -3.49 28.78
C ASN A 551 16.47 -3.21 28.34
N GLY A 552 16.65 -2.69 27.14
CA GLY A 552 17.95 -2.35 26.60
C GLY A 552 18.45 -0.98 27.06
N GLY A 553 19.73 -0.90 27.44
CA GLY A 553 20.43 0.35 27.70
C GLY A 553 21.55 0.63 26.68
N TRP A 554 21.92 1.89 26.55
CA TRP A 554 22.93 2.35 25.59
C TRP A 554 24.36 2.16 26.11
N SER A 555 25.29 1.83 25.22
CA SER A 555 26.72 2.05 25.45
C SER A 555 27.03 3.55 25.61
N LYS A 556 28.24 3.87 26.09
CA LYS A 556 28.86 5.18 25.84
C LYS A 556 28.88 5.45 24.32
N TYR A 557 28.88 6.72 23.93
CA TYR A 557 29.10 7.11 22.53
C TYR A 557 30.55 6.88 22.13
N SER A 558 30.79 6.61 20.84
CA SER A 558 32.11 6.69 20.22
C SER A 558 32.64 8.13 20.21
N GLU A 559 33.90 8.30 19.84
CA GLU A 559 34.41 9.61 19.48
C GLU A 559 33.78 10.16 18.19
N PHE A 560 33.87 11.49 18.03
CA PHE A 560 33.37 12.22 16.87
C PHE A 560 34.35 12.12 15.68
N THR A 561 33.83 11.68 14.53
CA THR A 561 34.61 11.51 13.29
C THR A 561 33.96 12.22 12.10
N PRO A 562 34.75 12.75 11.14
CA PRO A 562 36.22 12.86 11.16
C PRO A 562 36.70 13.87 12.22
N PRO A 563 37.97 13.82 12.66
CA PRO A 563 38.54 14.83 13.56
C PRO A 563 38.52 16.24 12.92
N CYS A 564 38.72 17.28 13.74
CA CYS A 564 38.81 18.66 13.25
C CYS A 564 40.03 18.82 12.33
N ASN A 565 39.84 19.33 11.12
CA ASN A 565 40.93 19.60 10.18
C ASN A 565 41.28 21.10 10.20
N ARG A 566 42.46 21.43 10.73
CA ARG A 566 42.99 22.81 10.84
C ARG A 566 43.13 23.54 9.50
N LYS A 567 43.20 22.83 8.36
CA LYS A 567 43.31 23.40 7.01
C LYS A 567 41.95 23.50 6.27
N SER A 568 40.83 23.14 6.90
CA SER A 568 39.51 23.32 6.29
C SER A 568 39.06 24.79 6.37
N THR A 569 38.54 25.33 5.28
CA THR A 569 37.72 26.58 5.27
C THR A 569 36.22 26.28 5.16
N ARG A 570 35.83 25.00 5.24
CA ARG A 570 34.45 24.54 5.05
C ARG A 570 33.89 23.89 6.31
N TRP A 571 32.56 24.00 6.44
CA TRP A 571 31.71 23.30 7.41
C TRP A 571 32.10 21.83 7.58
N ILE A 572 32.32 21.40 8.83
CA ILE A 572 32.63 20.00 9.16
C ILE A 572 31.42 19.38 9.85
N VAL A 573 30.80 18.38 9.21
CA VAL A 573 29.78 17.54 9.84
C VAL A 573 30.47 16.34 10.49
N GLN A 574 30.54 16.35 11.82
CA GLN A 574 31.02 15.22 12.59
C GLN A 574 29.87 14.29 12.99
N HIS A 575 30.17 13.00 13.13
CA HIS A 575 29.24 12.00 13.62
C HIS A 575 29.88 11.09 14.68
N ARG A 576 29.04 10.57 15.59
CA ARG A 576 29.39 9.51 16.53
C ARG A 576 28.23 8.55 16.75
N ASN A 577 28.52 7.31 17.13
CA ASN A 577 27.52 6.25 17.29
C ASN A 577 27.52 5.64 18.71
N ARG A 578 26.50 4.86 19.04
CA ARG A 578 26.39 4.04 20.24
C ARG A 578 25.49 2.83 19.98
N SER A 579 25.71 1.76 20.74
CA SER A 579 25.01 0.49 20.56
C SER A 579 24.07 0.16 21.73
N CYS A 580 22.96 -0.51 21.41
CA CYS A 580 21.94 -0.89 22.39
C CYS A 580 22.32 -2.23 23.05
N THR A 581 23.36 -2.18 23.88
CA THR A 581 24.11 -3.35 24.37
C THR A 581 24.36 -3.37 25.88
N ASN A 582 24.03 -2.30 26.62
CA ASN A 582 24.35 -2.16 28.05
C ASN A 582 23.10 -1.93 28.92
N PRO A 583 22.30 -2.97 29.23
CA PRO A 583 22.37 -4.32 28.68
C PRO A 583 21.72 -4.41 27.29
N LYS A 584 21.94 -5.52 26.58
CA LYS A 584 21.27 -5.82 25.30
C LYS A 584 19.82 -6.24 25.58
N PRO A 585 18.80 -5.69 24.89
CA PRO A 585 17.40 -6.04 25.17
C PRO A 585 17.10 -7.51 24.90
N ARG A 586 16.37 -8.15 25.82
CA ARG A 586 15.93 -9.56 25.72
C ARG A 586 14.46 -9.67 26.13
N LEU A 587 13.77 -10.71 25.64
CA LEU A 587 12.47 -11.16 26.17
C LEU A 587 11.39 -10.06 26.12
N SER A 588 11.15 -9.49 24.94
CA SER A 588 10.24 -8.35 24.71
C SER A 588 10.57 -7.05 25.48
N GLY A 589 11.72 -6.99 26.18
CA GLY A 589 12.17 -5.78 26.85
C GLY A 589 12.34 -4.59 25.89
N LYS A 590 12.01 -3.40 26.39
CA LYS A 590 11.99 -2.15 25.62
C LYS A 590 13.36 -1.91 24.96
N LYS A 591 13.38 -1.65 23.66
CA LYS A 591 14.60 -1.21 22.96
C LYS A 591 15.03 0.16 23.51
N CYS A 592 16.34 0.43 23.48
CA CYS A 592 16.92 1.70 23.92
C CYS A 592 16.26 2.90 23.22
N GLN A 593 15.97 3.97 23.96
CA GLN A 593 15.21 5.11 23.44
C GLN A 593 16.12 6.23 22.91
N GLY A 594 15.66 6.96 21.88
CA GLY A 594 16.43 7.98 21.18
C GLY A 594 17.31 7.42 20.05
N SER A 595 18.17 8.27 19.47
CA SER A 595 19.01 7.88 18.32
C SER A 595 20.26 7.09 18.75
N PRO A 596 20.69 6.07 17.97
CA PRO A 596 22.02 5.47 18.08
C PRO A 596 23.13 6.37 17.49
N ASN A 597 22.79 7.34 16.64
CA ASN A 597 23.73 8.23 15.98
C ASN A 597 23.52 9.68 16.44
N GLN A 598 24.60 10.41 16.70
CA GLN A 598 24.58 11.85 16.95
C GLN A 598 25.44 12.55 15.91
N TYR A 599 24.94 13.66 15.36
CA TYR A 599 25.64 14.48 14.37
C TYR A 599 25.80 15.90 14.92
N ARG A 600 26.96 16.52 14.70
CA ARG A 600 27.19 17.94 15.01
C ARG A 600 27.88 18.66 13.86
N ILE A 601 27.63 19.96 13.75
CA ILE A 601 28.29 20.84 12.79
C ILE A 601 29.28 21.74 13.52
N LEU A 602 30.50 21.78 13.00
CA LEU A 602 31.59 22.63 13.46
C LEU A 602 32.02 23.58 12.34
N ILE A 603 32.46 24.77 12.75
CA ILE A 603 33.15 25.73 11.89
C ILE A 603 34.64 25.67 12.22
N PRO A 604 35.53 25.59 11.21
CA PRO A 604 36.95 25.81 11.43
C PRO A 604 37.19 27.30 11.77
N GLY A 605 37.58 27.59 13.00
CA GLY A 605 37.98 28.93 13.41
C GLY A 605 39.40 29.28 12.97
N ARG A 606 39.79 30.54 13.16
CA ARG A 606 41.20 30.96 13.06
C ARG A 606 42.07 30.06 13.95
N ASN A 607 43.31 29.82 13.52
CA ASN A 607 44.27 28.89 14.13
C ASN A 607 43.80 27.41 14.17
N GLY A 608 42.74 27.06 13.43
CA GLY A 608 42.28 25.67 13.27
C GLY A 608 41.49 25.10 14.46
N ILE A 609 41.06 25.94 15.40
CA ILE A 609 40.21 25.55 16.51
C ILE A 609 38.76 25.41 16.00
N CYS A 610 38.22 24.19 15.99
CA CYS A 610 36.83 23.98 15.59
C CYS A 610 35.84 24.47 16.66
N LYS A 611 35.06 25.51 16.35
CA LYS A 611 33.98 26.01 17.23
C LYS A 611 32.66 25.27 16.96
N PRO A 612 31.83 25.00 17.99
CA PRO A 612 30.45 24.59 17.81
C PRO A 612 29.63 25.63 17.04
N PHE A 613 28.72 25.20 16.17
CA PHE A 613 27.83 26.12 15.46
C PHE A 613 26.79 26.77 16.40
N ASN A 614 27.00 28.05 16.75
CA ASN A 614 26.01 28.90 17.43
C ASN A 614 25.82 30.23 16.67
N MET A 615 24.76 30.30 15.88
CA MET A 615 24.40 31.45 15.04
C MET A 615 24.37 32.80 15.76
N ARG A 616 23.91 32.86 17.02
CA ARG A 616 23.82 34.13 17.75
C ARG A 616 25.21 34.68 18.07
N GLN A 617 26.13 33.82 18.50
CA GLN A 617 27.51 34.21 18.78
C GLN A 617 28.27 34.54 17.49
N LEU A 618 28.11 33.72 16.45
CA LEU A 618 28.83 33.86 15.17
C LEU A 618 28.40 35.07 14.33
N LEU A 619 27.14 35.53 14.48
CA LEU A 619 26.68 36.80 13.94
C LEU A 619 27.29 38.00 14.69
N LEU A 620 27.37 37.93 16.02
CA LEU A 620 27.92 39.00 16.86
C LEU A 620 29.44 39.11 16.75
N SER A 621 30.16 38.03 16.44
CA SER A 621 31.62 38.03 16.28
C SER A 621 32.11 38.42 14.87
N GLY A 622 31.22 38.63 13.90
CA GLY A 622 31.60 38.92 12.51
C GLY A 622 32.32 37.78 11.79
N GLU A 623 32.37 36.56 12.36
CA GLU A 623 33.13 35.43 11.82
C GLU A 623 32.50 34.79 10.57
N ILE A 624 31.32 35.24 10.12
CA ILE A 624 30.56 34.63 9.01
C ILE A 624 29.90 35.67 8.09
N ASP A 625 30.27 35.63 6.80
CA ASP A 625 29.56 36.29 5.70
C ASP A 625 28.47 35.37 5.13
N TRP A 626 27.20 35.76 5.30
CA TRP A 626 26.06 34.99 4.80
C TRP A 626 25.84 35.07 3.30
N GLU A 627 26.17 36.19 2.67
CA GLU A 627 25.90 36.38 1.25
C GLU A 627 26.95 35.65 0.42
N ASN A 628 28.22 35.71 0.82
CA ASN A 628 29.30 34.92 0.23
C ASN A 628 29.08 33.40 0.42
N ILE A 629 28.61 32.94 1.59
CA ILE A 629 28.26 31.52 1.78
C ILE A 629 27.08 31.09 0.89
N ARG A 630 26.05 31.93 0.73
CA ARG A 630 24.93 31.62 -0.18
C ARG A 630 25.36 31.67 -1.66
N GLN A 631 26.22 32.61 -2.02
CA GLN A 631 26.82 32.77 -3.34
C GLN A 631 27.67 31.56 -3.73
N ASN A 632 28.48 31.02 -2.80
CA ASN A 632 29.21 29.76 -2.97
C ASN A 632 28.29 28.55 -3.17
N GLY A 633 27.02 28.61 -2.74
CA GLY A 633 25.99 27.62 -3.07
C GLY A 633 25.57 27.62 -4.55
N CYS A 634 25.91 28.67 -5.30
CA CYS A 634 25.64 28.79 -6.74
C CYS A 634 26.87 28.52 -7.62
N SER A 635 28.09 28.72 -7.13
CA SER A 635 29.35 28.52 -7.88
C SER A 635 29.48 27.13 -8.54
N TYR A 636 29.84 27.09 -9.82
CA TYR A 636 30.29 25.87 -10.49
C TYR A 636 31.78 25.60 -10.21
N LYS A 637 32.21 24.35 -10.35
CA LYS A 637 33.63 23.95 -10.29
C LYS A 637 34.33 23.83 -11.65
N ASN A 638 33.56 23.86 -12.74
CA ASN A 638 33.99 23.51 -14.09
C ASN A 638 33.39 24.48 -15.15
N ASP A 639 32.99 25.68 -14.74
CA ASP A 639 32.35 26.70 -15.58
C ASP A 639 32.92 28.05 -15.14
N ASN A 640 34.12 28.35 -15.65
CA ASN A 640 34.86 29.58 -15.32
C ASN A 640 34.36 30.78 -16.15
N VAL A 641 33.50 30.52 -17.15
CA VAL A 641 32.98 31.52 -18.09
C VAL A 641 31.67 32.12 -17.57
N THR A 642 30.74 31.29 -17.10
CA THR A 642 29.42 31.75 -16.67
C THR A 642 29.42 32.18 -15.21
N LYS A 643 29.38 33.49 -14.96
CA LYS A 643 29.22 34.02 -13.60
C LYS A 643 27.78 33.82 -13.10
N TRP A 644 27.61 32.87 -12.17
CA TRP A 644 26.35 32.57 -11.49
C TRP A 644 26.19 33.38 -10.20
N ARG A 645 24.94 33.70 -9.83
CA ARG A 645 24.57 34.40 -8.59
C ARG A 645 23.32 33.84 -7.94
N VAL A 646 23.12 34.08 -6.65
CA VAL A 646 21.84 33.78 -5.97
C VAL A 646 20.75 34.68 -6.53
N TYR A 647 19.59 34.11 -6.87
CA TYR A 647 18.44 34.86 -7.36
C TYR A 647 17.49 35.16 -6.19
N ARG A 648 17.45 36.43 -5.76
CA ARG A 648 16.72 36.84 -4.56
C ARG A 648 15.20 36.86 -4.81
N GLU A 649 14.40 36.68 -3.76
CA GLU A 649 12.93 36.68 -3.89
C GLU A 649 12.38 38.06 -4.28
N SER A 650 13.04 39.14 -3.86
CA SER A 650 12.70 40.52 -4.27
C SER A 650 12.90 40.75 -5.77
N GLU A 651 13.89 40.10 -6.38
CA GLU A 651 14.15 40.17 -7.82
C GLU A 651 13.10 39.37 -8.60
N GLN A 652 12.81 38.14 -8.18
CA GLN A 652 11.69 37.34 -8.72
C GLN A 652 10.35 38.10 -8.66
N ARG A 653 10.12 38.84 -7.56
CA ARG A 653 8.93 39.69 -7.37
C ARG A 653 8.88 40.94 -8.26
N ARG A 654 10.04 41.49 -8.65
CA ARG A 654 10.12 42.59 -9.61
C ARG A 654 9.93 42.08 -11.05
N GLN A 655 10.60 41.00 -11.43
CA GLN A 655 10.54 40.46 -12.78
C GLN A 655 9.13 39.96 -13.16
N VAL A 656 8.47 39.17 -12.32
CA VAL A 656 7.10 38.68 -12.64
C VAL A 656 6.09 39.83 -12.70
N LYS A 657 6.29 40.92 -11.95
CA LYS A 657 5.49 42.15 -12.11
C LYS A 657 5.78 42.85 -13.45
N SER A 658 7.04 42.97 -13.87
CA SER A 658 7.42 43.66 -15.12
C SER A 658 7.06 42.90 -16.40
N LEU A 659 6.64 41.63 -16.32
CA LEU A 659 6.14 40.86 -17.47
C LEU A 659 4.66 41.14 -17.81
N ASN A 660 3.98 41.98 -17.02
CA ASN A 660 2.55 42.34 -17.14
C ASN A 660 1.62 41.15 -17.42
N LEU A 661 1.75 40.08 -16.62
CA LEU A 661 1.02 38.81 -16.80
C LEU A 661 -0.39 38.80 -16.20
N THR A 662 -0.67 39.69 -15.26
CA THR A 662 -2.04 39.92 -14.76
C THR A 662 -2.86 40.60 -15.86
N CYS A 663 -4.08 40.15 -16.09
CA CYS A 663 -4.95 40.66 -17.15
C CYS A 663 -6.43 40.43 -16.86
N ASP A 664 -7.19 41.51 -16.90
CA ASP A 664 -8.65 41.61 -16.80
C ASP A 664 -9.33 41.85 -18.17
N PHE A 665 -8.52 41.95 -19.24
CA PHE A 665 -8.90 42.18 -20.64
C PHE A 665 -9.69 43.46 -20.96
N GLU A 666 -10.08 44.24 -19.96
CA GLU A 666 -10.80 45.52 -20.13
C GLU A 666 -9.98 46.56 -20.89
N SER A 667 -8.66 46.57 -20.73
CA SER A 667 -7.74 47.46 -21.46
C SER A 667 -6.67 46.70 -22.24
N PRO A 668 -6.27 47.18 -23.43
CA PRO A 668 -5.14 46.61 -24.16
C PRO A 668 -3.83 46.91 -23.42
N GLY A 669 -2.97 45.89 -23.22
CA GLY A 669 -1.65 46.09 -22.60
C GLY A 669 -1.00 44.88 -21.92
N CYS A 670 -1.74 43.78 -21.74
CA CYS A 670 -1.22 42.57 -21.09
C CYS A 670 -0.12 41.87 -21.90
N GLY A 671 0.83 41.22 -21.23
CA GLY A 671 2.01 40.60 -21.85
C GLY A 671 1.74 39.32 -22.65
N TRP A 672 0.52 38.76 -22.58
CA TRP A 672 0.11 37.54 -23.27
C TRP A 672 0.02 37.72 -24.80
N LYS A 673 0.40 36.70 -25.56
CA LYS A 673 0.35 36.74 -27.03
C LYS A 673 -0.23 35.45 -27.62
N ASN A 674 -1.01 35.57 -28.70
CA ASN A 674 -1.44 34.42 -29.49
C ASN A 674 -0.23 33.73 -30.14
N SER A 675 -0.17 32.40 -30.06
CA SER A 675 0.94 31.63 -30.63
C SER A 675 0.87 31.58 -32.16
N LYS A 676 2.03 31.59 -32.81
CA LYS A 676 2.16 31.12 -34.21
C LYS A 676 1.98 29.60 -34.35
N LYS A 677 1.85 28.86 -33.23
CA LYS A 677 1.56 27.42 -33.18
C LYS A 677 0.10 27.19 -32.82
N GLY A 678 -0.75 26.96 -33.81
CA GLY A 678 -2.18 26.75 -33.65
C GLY A 678 -2.87 26.78 -35.01
N VAL A 679 -4.20 26.83 -35.01
CA VAL A 679 -5.00 27.03 -36.24
C VAL A 679 -5.79 28.35 -36.24
N LYS A 680 -5.98 28.96 -35.06
CA LYS A 680 -6.49 30.33 -34.84
C LYS A 680 -5.87 30.88 -33.54
N GLY A 681 -6.03 32.19 -33.32
CA GLY A 681 -5.78 32.84 -32.03
C GLY A 681 -7.02 32.87 -31.12
N TRP A 682 -6.83 33.25 -29.87
CA TRP A 682 -7.88 33.71 -28.96
C TRP A 682 -8.39 35.09 -29.41
N ASN A 683 -9.70 35.31 -29.33
CA ASN A 683 -10.36 36.57 -29.66
C ASN A 683 -10.72 37.32 -28.37
N ILE A 684 -10.77 38.66 -28.40
CA ILE A 684 -11.41 39.45 -27.34
C ILE A 684 -12.92 39.55 -27.67
N GLY A 685 -13.77 39.22 -26.71
CA GLY A 685 -15.23 39.30 -26.81
C GLY A 685 -15.82 40.31 -25.82
N LYS A 686 -17.10 40.65 -26.01
CA LYS A 686 -17.93 41.43 -25.08
C LYS A 686 -19.38 40.96 -25.19
N GLY A 687 -20.12 40.90 -24.09
CA GLY A 687 -21.48 40.32 -24.07
C GLY A 687 -21.47 38.82 -24.42
N ALA A 688 -22.47 38.36 -25.17
CA ALA A 688 -22.56 36.96 -25.64
C ALA A 688 -21.60 36.68 -26.81
N THR A 689 -21.13 35.44 -26.94
CA THR A 689 -20.35 35.01 -28.12
C THR A 689 -21.25 34.89 -29.37
N PRO A 690 -20.69 34.92 -30.59
CA PRO A 690 -21.48 34.83 -31.83
C PRO A 690 -22.31 33.55 -32.01
N SER A 691 -21.97 32.47 -31.31
CA SER A 691 -22.65 31.18 -31.39
C SER A 691 -23.81 31.08 -30.37
N HIS A 692 -24.94 30.50 -30.74
CA HIS A 692 -26.12 30.42 -29.86
C HIS A 692 -26.04 29.28 -28.83
N ARG A 693 -26.41 29.58 -27.58
CA ARG A 693 -26.41 28.65 -26.42
C ARG A 693 -25.02 28.11 -26.07
N THR A 694 -24.07 29.03 -26.06
CA THR A 694 -22.62 28.80 -25.93
C THR A 694 -21.97 30.04 -25.31
N GLY A 695 -20.81 29.84 -24.68
CA GLY A 695 -20.02 30.94 -24.11
C GLY A 695 -20.72 31.68 -22.95
N PRO A 696 -20.05 32.71 -22.38
CA PRO A 696 -20.63 33.58 -21.36
C PRO A 696 -21.55 34.64 -21.98
N SER A 697 -22.54 35.10 -21.22
CA SER A 697 -23.45 36.20 -21.60
C SER A 697 -22.98 37.60 -21.16
N VAL A 698 -22.06 37.64 -20.19
CA VAL A 698 -21.40 38.83 -19.60
C VAL A 698 -19.97 38.46 -19.19
N ASP A 699 -19.09 39.44 -19.04
CA ASP A 699 -17.69 39.26 -18.59
C ASP A 699 -17.56 38.72 -17.13
N ASN A 700 -16.32 38.43 -16.68
CA ASN A 700 -16.07 38.10 -15.28
C ASN A 700 -15.69 39.33 -14.44
N THR A 701 -14.93 40.29 -14.99
CA THR A 701 -14.34 41.41 -14.25
C THR A 701 -15.38 42.38 -13.65
N ILE A 702 -16.27 42.93 -14.49
CA ILE A 702 -17.30 43.93 -14.13
C ILE A 702 -18.74 43.41 -14.23
N LYS A 703 -18.96 42.19 -14.75
CA LYS A 703 -20.25 41.47 -14.87
C LYS A 703 -21.30 42.13 -15.79
N THR A 704 -20.85 42.75 -16.89
CA THR A 704 -21.71 43.50 -17.81
C THR A 704 -21.70 42.96 -19.25
N LYS A 705 -22.50 43.57 -20.14
CA LYS A 705 -22.41 43.31 -21.59
C LYS A 705 -21.34 44.14 -22.30
N THR A 706 -20.73 45.13 -21.63
CA THR A 706 -19.73 46.04 -22.19
C THR A 706 -18.30 45.67 -21.82
N GLY A 707 -18.12 44.94 -20.72
CA GLY A 707 -16.84 44.36 -20.32
C GLY A 707 -16.36 43.24 -21.22
N LYS A 708 -15.09 42.84 -21.04
CA LYS A 708 -14.30 42.11 -22.03
C LYS A 708 -13.64 40.87 -21.46
N TYR A 709 -13.55 39.83 -22.28
CA TYR A 709 -12.91 38.56 -21.94
C TYR A 709 -12.23 37.95 -23.17
N LEU A 710 -11.32 36.99 -22.98
CA LEU A 710 -10.80 36.19 -24.09
C LEU A 710 -11.69 34.97 -24.34
N TYR A 711 -11.95 34.66 -25.61
CA TYR A 711 -12.68 33.44 -25.97
C TYR A 711 -12.11 32.71 -27.19
N PHE A 712 -12.36 31.42 -27.19
CA PHE A 712 -12.22 30.51 -28.31
C PHE A 712 -13.61 30.25 -28.90
N GLU A 713 -13.83 30.81 -30.10
CA GLU A 713 -14.99 30.53 -30.95
C GLU A 713 -14.83 29.15 -31.59
N ALA A 714 -15.75 28.23 -31.29
CA ALA A 714 -15.71 26.86 -31.80
C ALA A 714 -16.29 26.72 -33.21
N SER A 715 -17.07 27.70 -33.70
CA SER A 715 -17.68 27.69 -35.04
C SER A 715 -16.73 28.13 -36.17
N TRP A 716 -17.29 28.18 -37.39
CA TRP A 716 -16.58 28.64 -38.57
C TRP A 716 -16.80 30.13 -38.74
N VAL A 717 -15.70 30.87 -38.91
CA VAL A 717 -15.71 32.29 -39.28
C VAL A 717 -15.46 32.37 -40.77
N SER A 718 -16.25 33.16 -41.49
CA SER A 718 -16.11 33.31 -42.94
C SER A 718 -14.67 33.70 -43.33
N GLY A 719 -14.19 33.17 -44.46
CA GLY A 719 -12.81 33.36 -44.91
C GLY A 719 -11.72 32.58 -44.14
N THR A 720 -12.07 31.62 -43.27
CA THR A 720 -11.07 30.82 -42.52
C THR A 720 -11.19 29.31 -42.73
N THR A 721 -10.10 28.56 -42.57
CA THR A 721 -10.14 27.09 -42.64
C THR A 721 -10.99 26.50 -41.51
N PRO A 722 -11.93 25.57 -41.80
CA PRO A 722 -12.73 24.91 -40.77
C PRO A 722 -11.87 24.16 -39.73
N LEU A 723 -12.11 24.47 -38.45
CA LEU A 723 -11.44 23.82 -37.32
C LEU A 723 -11.85 22.34 -37.24
N ARG A 724 -10.87 21.44 -37.11
CA ARG A 724 -11.11 20.00 -36.94
C ARG A 724 -11.25 19.65 -35.45
N ARG A 725 -11.83 18.48 -35.14
CA ARG A 725 -11.85 17.93 -33.77
C ARG A 725 -10.40 17.81 -33.26
N GLY A 726 -10.11 18.33 -32.07
CA GLY A 726 -8.76 18.35 -31.51
C GLY A 726 -7.84 19.46 -32.03
N SER A 727 -8.33 20.37 -32.89
CA SER A 727 -7.69 21.66 -33.18
C SER A 727 -7.41 22.43 -31.89
N ARG A 728 -6.32 23.20 -31.85
CA ARG A 728 -5.89 23.98 -30.67
C ARG A 728 -5.71 25.44 -30.99
N VAL A 729 -6.10 26.27 -30.03
CA VAL A 729 -5.89 27.72 -29.97
C VAL A 729 -5.09 28.02 -28.71
N ILE A 730 -3.98 28.73 -28.84
CA ILE A 730 -2.89 28.74 -27.85
C ILE A 730 -2.49 30.18 -27.54
N LEU A 731 -2.70 30.59 -26.29
CA LEU A 731 -2.12 31.81 -25.72
C LEU A 731 -0.78 31.44 -25.08
N GLU A 732 0.28 32.23 -25.29
CA GLU A 732 1.59 32.00 -24.68
C GLU A 732 2.06 33.22 -23.89
N SER A 733 2.70 32.96 -22.74
CA SER A 733 3.37 34.01 -21.96
C SER A 733 4.73 34.39 -22.57
N PRO A 734 5.28 35.55 -22.15
CA PRO A 734 6.72 35.80 -22.08
C PRO A 734 7.46 34.70 -21.30
N ILE A 735 8.80 34.72 -21.35
CA ILE A 735 9.63 33.78 -20.56
C ILE A 735 9.62 34.23 -19.09
N ILE A 736 9.36 33.30 -18.19
CA ILE A 736 9.24 33.52 -16.75
C ILE A 736 10.44 32.88 -16.05
N PHE A 737 11.13 33.66 -15.20
CA PHE A 737 12.13 33.15 -14.25
C PHE A 737 11.61 33.37 -12.83
N SER A 738 10.75 32.47 -12.35
CA SER A 738 10.28 32.46 -10.96
C SER A 738 10.08 31.04 -10.45
N SER A 739 10.62 30.76 -9.27
CA SER A 739 10.73 29.40 -8.72
C SER A 739 9.40 28.80 -8.23
N GLN A 740 8.43 29.65 -7.87
CA GLN A 740 7.11 29.25 -7.38
C GLN A 740 6.13 30.43 -7.47
N VAL A 741 5.11 30.32 -8.33
CA VAL A 741 3.97 31.24 -8.38
C VAL A 741 2.66 30.46 -8.38
N CYS A 742 1.61 31.07 -7.83
CA CYS A 742 0.24 30.66 -8.08
C CYS A 742 -0.35 31.54 -9.17
N MET A 743 -0.83 30.89 -10.24
CA MET A 743 -1.69 31.52 -11.24
C MET A 743 -3.15 31.29 -10.85
N LYS A 744 -3.96 32.34 -10.88
CA LYS A 744 -5.43 32.26 -10.80
C LYS A 744 -6.00 32.79 -12.11
N PHE A 745 -7.16 32.28 -12.53
CA PHE A 745 -7.90 32.80 -13.68
C PHE A 745 -9.37 32.39 -13.59
N ALA A 746 -10.26 33.19 -14.18
CA ALA A 746 -11.65 32.82 -14.42
C ALA A 746 -11.77 32.07 -15.76
N TYR A 747 -12.72 31.13 -15.85
CA TYR A 747 -13.05 30.42 -17.07
C TYR A 747 -14.55 30.13 -17.17
N HIS A 748 -15.06 30.09 -18.41
CA HIS A 748 -16.43 29.71 -18.74
C HIS A 748 -16.39 28.69 -19.89
N MET A 749 -17.23 27.67 -19.81
CA MET A 749 -17.18 26.49 -20.68
C MET A 749 -18.59 25.91 -20.83
N TYR A 750 -19.38 26.44 -21.74
CA TYR A 750 -20.79 26.11 -21.94
C TYR A 750 -21.07 25.76 -23.40
N GLY A 751 -21.83 24.68 -23.64
CA GLY A 751 -22.30 24.31 -24.98
C GLY A 751 -22.27 22.82 -25.31
N LYS A 752 -23.10 22.42 -26.29
CA LYS A 752 -23.22 21.04 -26.79
C LYS A 752 -21.97 20.61 -27.57
N GLY A 753 -20.95 20.15 -26.84
CA GLY A 753 -19.75 19.52 -27.39
C GLY A 753 -18.47 20.34 -27.22
N VAL A 754 -18.43 21.23 -26.21
CA VAL A 754 -17.20 21.83 -25.65
C VAL A 754 -16.08 20.79 -25.54
N GLY A 755 -14.87 21.16 -25.96
CA GLY A 755 -13.71 20.29 -25.91
C GLY A 755 -13.02 20.33 -24.54
N SER A 756 -11.84 20.96 -24.46
CA SER A 756 -11.12 21.10 -23.19
C SER A 756 -10.28 22.37 -23.13
N LEU A 757 -10.21 22.97 -21.95
CA LEU A 757 -9.24 24.01 -21.60
C LEU A 757 -8.08 23.36 -20.85
N GLU A 758 -6.84 23.63 -21.26
CA GLU A 758 -5.64 23.08 -20.66
C GLU A 758 -4.60 24.16 -20.36
N ILE A 759 -3.97 24.08 -19.18
CA ILE A 759 -2.80 24.91 -18.85
C ILE A 759 -1.57 24.02 -18.93
N HIS A 760 -0.61 24.40 -19.76
CA HIS A 760 0.68 23.73 -19.91
C HIS A 760 1.83 24.66 -19.52
N ILE A 761 2.97 24.06 -19.18
CA ILE A 761 4.24 24.78 -19.10
C ILE A 761 5.21 24.21 -20.14
N ARG A 762 5.78 25.09 -20.96
CA ARG A 762 6.69 24.76 -22.07
C ARG A 762 8.12 25.22 -21.80
N ARG A 763 9.09 24.40 -22.21
CA ARG A 763 10.54 24.73 -22.27
C ARG A 763 11.17 24.07 -23.49
N GLY A 764 11.55 24.86 -24.48
CA GLY A 764 12.07 24.35 -25.76
C GLY A 764 11.05 23.45 -26.47
N LYS A 765 11.42 22.17 -26.68
CA LYS A 765 10.53 21.14 -27.24
C LYS A 765 9.70 20.38 -26.18
N HIS A 766 9.95 20.58 -24.89
CA HIS A 766 9.22 19.88 -23.82
C HIS A 766 7.99 20.67 -23.35
N SER A 767 6.89 19.96 -23.10
CA SER A 767 5.68 20.51 -22.48
C SER A 767 5.20 19.61 -21.34
N ARG A 768 4.61 20.20 -20.29
CA ARG A 768 3.94 19.48 -19.20
C ARG A 768 2.58 20.13 -18.92
N LYS A 769 1.51 19.35 -19.02
CA LYS A 769 0.17 19.78 -18.59
C LYS A 769 0.13 19.92 -17.06
N MET A 770 -0.38 21.05 -16.60
CA MET A 770 -0.52 21.42 -15.18
C MET A 770 -1.96 21.33 -14.70
N TRP A 771 -2.90 21.73 -15.55
CA TRP A 771 -4.33 21.77 -15.25
C TRP A 771 -5.14 21.46 -16.51
N SER A 772 -6.34 20.93 -16.36
CA SER A 772 -7.24 20.60 -17.46
C SER A 772 -8.69 20.52 -17.00
N LYS A 773 -9.60 21.07 -17.80
CA LYS A 773 -11.05 20.91 -17.67
C LYS A 773 -11.63 20.51 -19.03
N LYS A 774 -12.69 19.71 -19.08
CA LYS A 774 -13.21 19.08 -20.31
C LYS A 774 -14.73 18.98 -20.29
N GLY A 775 -15.35 19.25 -21.42
CA GLY A 775 -16.80 19.22 -21.60
C GLY A 775 -17.50 20.44 -20.99
N ASP A 776 -18.82 20.46 -21.15
CA ASP A 776 -19.70 21.48 -20.57
C ASP A 776 -19.57 21.54 -19.04
N GLN A 777 -19.52 22.76 -18.50
CA GLN A 777 -19.48 23.07 -17.06
C GLN A 777 -20.74 23.83 -16.61
N GLY A 778 -21.68 24.11 -17.52
CA GLY A 778 -22.85 24.96 -17.32
C GLY A 778 -22.54 26.45 -17.53
N ASP A 779 -23.59 27.23 -17.82
CA ASP A 779 -23.50 28.68 -18.04
C ASP A 779 -23.24 29.43 -16.73
N LYS A 780 -21.95 29.49 -16.34
CA LYS A 780 -21.41 30.45 -15.36
C LYS A 780 -19.89 30.47 -15.39
N TRP A 781 -19.33 31.59 -14.93
CA TRP A 781 -17.90 31.72 -14.65
C TRP A 781 -17.48 30.86 -13.44
N TYR A 782 -16.30 30.25 -13.55
CA TYR A 782 -15.64 29.49 -12.52
C TYR A 782 -14.21 30.00 -12.33
N GLN A 783 -13.69 30.01 -11.10
CA GLN A 783 -12.28 30.30 -10.83
C GLN A 783 -11.45 29.02 -10.84
N ALA A 784 -10.25 29.08 -11.41
CA ALA A 784 -9.22 28.07 -11.34
C ALA A 784 -7.96 28.60 -10.65
N GLU A 785 -7.25 27.73 -9.94
CA GLU A 785 -5.94 28.01 -9.35
C GLU A 785 -4.94 26.94 -9.79
N VAL A 786 -3.73 27.36 -10.18
CA VAL A 786 -2.69 26.47 -10.71
C VAL A 786 -1.34 26.82 -10.08
N GLU A 787 -0.76 25.86 -9.39
CA GLU A 787 0.56 26.00 -8.76
C GLU A 787 1.68 25.75 -9.78
N LEU A 788 2.51 26.76 -10.02
CA LEU A 788 3.60 26.73 -11.01
C LEU A 788 4.97 26.68 -10.31
N ALA A 789 5.24 25.56 -9.63
CA ALA A 789 6.51 25.30 -8.95
C ALA A 789 7.61 24.78 -9.91
N ILE A 790 8.16 25.66 -10.76
CA ILE A 790 9.23 25.33 -11.72
C ILE A 790 10.46 26.22 -11.50
N ASN A 791 11.65 25.62 -11.52
CA ASN A 791 12.88 26.23 -10.99
C ASN A 791 14.00 26.32 -12.04
N ILE A 792 13.57 26.55 -13.28
CA ILE A 792 14.30 26.79 -14.54
C ILE A 792 13.46 27.79 -15.34
N GLU A 793 13.95 28.37 -16.44
CA GLU A 793 13.13 29.24 -17.30
C GLU A 793 12.00 28.48 -18.04
N TYR A 794 10.82 29.11 -18.16
CA TYR A 794 9.64 28.51 -18.81
C TYR A 794 8.68 29.52 -19.43
N LYS A 795 7.75 29.03 -20.26
CA LYS A 795 6.52 29.76 -20.67
C LYS A 795 5.28 29.01 -20.20
N ILE A 796 4.24 29.74 -19.82
CA ILE A 796 2.88 29.20 -19.61
C ILE A 796 2.16 29.23 -20.96
N THR A 797 1.39 28.19 -21.27
CA THR A 797 0.46 28.20 -22.40
C THR A 797 -0.95 27.80 -21.99
N ILE A 798 -1.92 28.59 -22.45
CA ILE A 798 -3.36 28.39 -22.22
C ILE A 798 -3.95 27.87 -23.54
N GLU A 799 -4.42 26.63 -23.53
CA GLU A 799 -4.76 25.88 -24.73
C GLU A 799 -6.24 25.50 -24.71
N ALA A 800 -7.05 26.18 -25.53
CA ALA A 800 -8.40 25.75 -25.85
C ALA A 800 -8.34 24.71 -26.97
N VAL A 801 -9.02 23.58 -26.75
CA VAL A 801 -9.06 22.44 -27.67
C VAL A 801 -10.49 22.27 -28.18
N ARG A 802 -10.70 22.28 -29.51
CA ARG A 802 -12.03 22.06 -30.11
C ARG A 802 -12.52 20.64 -29.84
N GLY A 803 -13.76 20.53 -29.36
CA GLY A 803 -14.44 19.26 -29.13
C GLY A 803 -15.04 18.65 -30.41
N ASN A 804 -16.19 18.00 -30.27
CA ASN A 804 -16.85 17.27 -31.36
C ASN A 804 -17.84 18.14 -32.16
N SER A 805 -18.07 19.38 -31.73
CA SER A 805 -19.13 20.27 -32.21
C SER A 805 -18.59 21.68 -32.48
N TYR A 806 -19.41 22.52 -33.10
CA TYR A 806 -19.20 23.97 -33.18
C TYR A 806 -19.93 24.73 -32.07
N TYR A 807 -20.90 24.12 -31.38
CA TYR A 807 -21.49 24.65 -30.14
C TYR A 807 -20.60 24.30 -28.94
N GLY A 808 -19.41 24.92 -28.83
CA GLY A 808 -18.36 24.41 -27.94
C GLY A 808 -17.37 25.44 -27.41
N ASP A 809 -17.81 26.67 -27.22
CA ASP A 809 -16.97 27.81 -26.86
C ASP A 809 -16.33 27.67 -25.46
N ILE A 810 -15.17 28.31 -25.31
CA ILE A 810 -14.37 28.34 -24.09
C ILE A 810 -13.89 29.77 -23.89
N ALA A 811 -14.26 30.41 -22.78
CA ALA A 811 -13.78 31.73 -22.41
C ALA A 811 -12.87 31.69 -21.18
N ILE A 812 -11.95 32.65 -21.10
CA ILE A 812 -11.06 32.90 -19.97
C ILE A 812 -11.02 34.40 -19.68
N ASP A 813 -10.86 34.73 -18.41
CA ASP A 813 -10.85 36.10 -17.91
C ASP A 813 -9.99 36.18 -16.63
N ASP A 814 -9.76 37.38 -16.11
CA ASP A 814 -9.31 37.61 -14.73
C ASP A 814 -8.02 36.85 -14.35
N ILE A 815 -7.03 36.86 -15.25
CA ILE A 815 -5.73 36.19 -15.04
C ILE A 815 -4.94 36.97 -13.99
N GLN A 816 -4.55 36.33 -12.89
CA GLN A 816 -3.84 36.96 -11.77
C GLN A 816 -2.67 36.09 -11.29
N PHE A 817 -1.58 36.73 -10.83
CA PHE A 817 -0.40 36.04 -10.32
C PHE A 817 -0.04 36.45 -8.89
N SER A 818 0.29 35.44 -8.07
CA SER A 818 0.76 35.62 -6.68
C SER A 818 1.96 34.71 -6.39
N TYR A 819 2.75 35.04 -5.37
CA TYR A 819 4.03 34.36 -5.07
C TYR A 819 3.88 33.27 -4.02
N GLY A 820 4.37 32.07 -4.30
CA GLY A 820 4.26 30.90 -3.42
C GLY A 820 3.15 29.92 -3.83
N LEU A 821 2.69 29.11 -2.87
CA LEU A 821 1.61 28.13 -3.03
C LEU A 821 0.25 28.82 -3.12
N CYS A 822 -0.67 28.33 -3.96
CA CYS A 822 -2.04 28.86 -4.05
C CYS A 822 -2.80 28.80 -2.71
N ASN A 823 -2.59 27.71 -1.95
CA ASN A 823 -3.24 27.46 -0.65
C ASN A 823 -2.34 27.77 0.56
N ALA A 824 -1.51 28.81 0.47
CA ALA A 824 -0.58 29.23 1.53
C ALA A 824 -1.27 29.87 2.77
N LYS A 825 -2.12 29.11 3.47
CA LYS A 825 -2.19 29.25 4.93
C LYS A 825 -0.78 28.95 5.48
N SER A 826 -0.36 29.64 6.54
CA SER A 826 1.03 29.62 7.04
C SER A 826 1.41 28.33 7.80
N SER A 827 1.30 27.17 7.15
CA SER A 827 1.53 25.83 7.71
C SER A 827 3.00 25.57 8.07
N GLN A 828 3.29 25.60 9.37
CA GLN A 828 4.64 25.49 9.92
C GLN A 828 5.20 24.05 10.04
N ASP A 829 5.18 23.22 8.99
CA ASP A 829 6.00 21.97 9.00
C ASP A 829 6.44 21.42 7.62
N ASP A 830 6.48 22.26 6.58
CA ASP A 830 7.08 21.85 5.31
C ASP A 830 8.59 21.63 5.47
N LYS A 831 9.03 20.39 5.24
CA LYS A 831 10.44 19.96 5.35
C LYS A 831 11.27 20.55 4.22
N GLN A 832 11.66 21.82 4.40
CA GLN A 832 12.38 22.62 3.41
C GLN A 832 13.61 21.85 2.88
N ILE A 833 13.57 21.54 1.58
CA ILE A 833 14.67 20.90 0.86
C ILE A 833 15.79 21.93 0.72
N CYS A 834 17.03 21.56 1.07
CA CYS A 834 18.14 22.50 1.04
C CYS A 834 18.51 22.89 -0.41
N THR A 835 18.03 24.04 -0.87
CA THR A 835 18.29 24.48 -2.24
C THR A 835 18.36 25.99 -2.38
N ASN A 836 19.35 26.47 -3.12
CA ASN A 836 19.37 27.82 -3.68
C ASN A 836 18.76 27.82 -5.08
N VAL A 837 18.13 28.94 -5.45
CA VAL A 837 17.82 29.27 -6.84
C VAL A 837 18.93 30.18 -7.32
N CYS A 838 19.58 29.79 -8.41
CA CYS A 838 20.73 30.47 -8.98
C CYS A 838 20.38 30.97 -10.38
N ILE A 839 20.81 32.17 -10.71
CA ILE A 839 20.64 32.80 -12.02
C ILE A 839 22.01 33.25 -12.53
N THR A 840 22.19 33.39 -13.83
CA THR A 840 23.41 33.98 -14.42
C THR A 840 23.41 35.51 -14.26
N GLN A 841 24.58 36.16 -14.33
CA GLN A 841 24.67 37.62 -14.16
C GLN A 841 23.92 38.43 -15.25
N ASP A 842 23.91 37.91 -16.49
CA ASP A 842 23.10 38.41 -17.62
C ASP A 842 21.59 38.12 -17.50
N ASN A 843 21.18 37.39 -16.44
CA ASN A 843 19.83 36.88 -16.19
C ASN A 843 19.29 35.91 -17.27
N SER A 844 20.13 35.33 -18.15
CA SER A 844 19.68 34.49 -19.26
C SER A 844 19.28 33.05 -18.89
N LYS A 845 19.81 32.48 -17.79
CA LYS A 845 19.59 31.07 -17.40
C LYS A 845 19.33 30.95 -15.90
N MET A 846 18.39 30.08 -15.50
CA MET A 846 18.09 29.79 -14.09
C MET A 846 18.20 28.31 -13.75
N VAL A 847 18.74 27.98 -12.57
CA VAL A 847 18.86 26.60 -12.07
C VAL A 847 18.69 26.53 -10.55
N ARG A 848 18.00 25.50 -10.06
CA ARG A 848 17.93 25.18 -8.63
C ARG A 848 19.00 24.18 -8.22
N ARG A 849 19.88 24.62 -7.32
CA ARG A 849 21.03 23.83 -6.84
C ARG A 849 20.78 23.27 -5.46
N ARG A 850 21.21 22.03 -5.24
CA ARG A 850 21.21 21.35 -3.94
C ARG A 850 22.35 21.90 -3.08
N LEU A 851 22.03 22.36 -1.88
CA LEU A 851 23.04 22.82 -0.93
C LEU A 851 23.74 21.61 -0.27
N PRO A 852 25.07 21.67 -0.03
CA PRO A 852 25.76 20.69 0.80
C PRO A 852 25.29 20.73 2.26
N ASP A 853 25.49 19.62 2.98
CA ASP A 853 25.26 19.57 4.43
C ASP A 853 26.16 20.61 5.14
N GLY A 854 25.61 21.29 6.16
CA GLY A 854 26.25 22.42 6.85
C GLY A 854 25.88 23.81 6.33
N TYR A 855 25.35 23.95 5.13
CA TYR A 855 24.90 25.25 4.61
C TYR A 855 23.65 25.77 5.34
N PRO A 856 23.44 27.10 5.45
CA PRO A 856 22.27 27.69 6.09
C PRO A 856 20.98 27.44 5.31
N CYS A 857 19.85 27.43 6.02
CA CYS A 857 18.51 27.42 5.43
C CYS A 857 17.99 28.83 5.10
N LYS A 858 16.86 28.91 4.37
CA LYS A 858 16.40 30.16 3.72
C LYS A 858 15.52 31.06 4.61
N LEU A 859 14.91 30.52 5.66
CA LEU A 859 13.77 31.16 6.35
C LEU A 859 14.17 32.23 7.40
N PRO A 860 13.51 33.41 7.43
CA PRO A 860 13.75 34.44 8.45
C PRO A 860 13.49 33.99 9.90
N LYS A 861 12.53 33.08 10.11
CA LYS A 861 12.11 32.60 11.44
C LYS A 861 12.89 31.38 11.96
N SER A 862 13.86 30.84 11.21
CA SER A 862 14.64 29.65 11.64
C SER A 862 16.14 29.94 11.68
N LYS A 863 16.54 30.91 12.50
CA LYS A 863 17.92 31.44 12.56
C LYS A 863 18.99 30.36 12.77
N ASN A 864 18.67 29.21 13.39
CA ASN A 864 19.62 28.13 13.70
C ASN A 864 19.48 26.87 12.81
N ASN A 865 18.80 26.94 11.66
CA ASN A 865 18.60 25.76 10.79
C ASN A 865 19.68 25.63 9.71
N VAL A 866 20.22 24.42 9.59
CA VAL A 866 21.23 24.02 8.60
C VAL A 866 20.72 22.93 7.69
N CYS A 867 21.36 22.75 6.54
CA CYS A 867 21.16 21.56 5.74
C CYS A 867 21.79 20.32 6.40
N PHE A 868 21.04 19.23 6.45
CA PHE A 868 21.58 17.90 6.67
C PHE A 868 20.79 16.87 5.85
N ARG A 869 21.48 16.09 5.02
CA ARG A 869 20.91 15.09 4.11
C ARG A 869 19.79 15.65 3.24
N GLN A 870 20.02 16.84 2.67
CA GLN A 870 19.09 17.57 1.80
C GLN A 870 17.79 18.08 2.46
N VAL A 871 17.67 18.00 3.79
CA VAL A 871 16.55 18.60 4.54
C VAL A 871 17.10 19.63 5.53
N CYS A 872 16.40 20.75 5.70
CA CYS A 872 16.66 21.70 6.77
C CYS A 872 16.39 21.06 8.14
N GLN A 873 17.37 21.10 9.03
CA GLN A 873 17.29 20.56 10.40
C GLN A 873 17.68 21.64 11.42
N PRO A 874 17.00 21.71 12.58
CA PRO A 874 17.39 22.60 13.67
C PRO A 874 18.69 22.16 14.33
N VAL A 875 19.47 23.14 14.80
CA VAL A 875 20.72 22.93 15.54
C VAL A 875 20.67 23.66 16.88
N ASN A 876 21.21 23.04 17.93
CA ASN A 876 21.31 23.66 19.24
C ASN A 876 22.67 24.37 19.46
N CYS A 877 22.83 25.05 20.61
CA CYS A 877 24.04 25.84 20.93
C CYS A 877 25.37 25.04 20.90
N HIS A 878 25.33 23.71 20.95
CA HIS A 878 26.53 22.85 20.85
C HIS A 878 26.75 22.31 19.42
N GLY A 879 26.11 22.91 18.42
CA GLY A 879 26.19 22.46 17.02
C GLY A 879 25.48 21.13 16.75
N VAL A 880 24.72 20.56 17.70
CA VAL A 880 24.09 19.23 17.54
C VAL A 880 22.80 19.32 16.74
N ILE A 881 22.78 18.60 15.62
CA ILE A 881 21.62 18.50 14.72
C ILE A 881 20.52 17.71 15.42
N ASN A 882 19.29 18.24 15.42
CA ASN A 882 18.14 17.70 16.15
C ASN A 882 18.38 17.55 17.68
N GLY A 883 19.26 18.37 18.24
CA GLY A 883 19.33 18.56 19.70
C GLY A 883 18.07 19.25 20.25
N ARG A 884 17.86 19.19 21.57
CA ARG A 884 16.91 20.09 22.24
C ARG A 884 17.29 21.53 21.92
N LYS A 885 16.30 22.39 21.65
CA LYS A 885 16.49 23.82 21.43
C LYS A 885 17.21 24.47 22.62
N CYS A 886 17.96 25.52 22.30
CA CYS A 886 18.06 26.70 23.16
C CYS A 886 16.89 27.62 22.75
#